data_AF-A0A259CK38-F1
#
_entry.id   AF-A0A259CK38-F1
#
_cell.length_a   1.000
_cell.length_b   1.000
_cell.length_c   1.000
_cell.angle_alpha   90.00
_cell.angle_beta   90.00
_cell.angle_gamma   90.00
#
_symmetry.space_group_name_H-M   'P 1'
#
loop_
_entity.id
_entity.type
_entity.pdbx_description
1 polymer ?
#
loop_
_entity_poly.entity_id
_entity_poly.type
_entity_poly.pdbx_seq_one_letter_code
_entity_poly.pdbx_strand_id
1 'polypeptide(L)'
;MSVTDESTVTKTARLANKRGFITVLYDHAELQASFEGTLEAWRKSGEEPMKGKLEKVAGVTNGYLHITAKKHFWAEKILTDYKLLRREWEDHGGAEYKAMKKILNEMIKNGEEPSVGVIGEKAGRSSVYLLPRKNRQLYPWKMKLFEETKEAQKAFDKPVLEIPKGYVRLTHQCQPLGALVKEMEFGDGEIIAYKIAAVAFANGKEAYFGSWLYQRWLRLSEGQKGVSTYVDPSSFDVQRTSLVRGAILALNGIPEKSQGIRVKHMEKYINWLNRTENITPKSAKEAEKSYREFTFYLHQVVKGKDPRRKNQTIDIDNFSRKNAGRIQASVLLMLAEAFTNGNAEKIQGMTGIVESSSQNENEAVIDIDALGDALSYYYQFFEQVTDFLLEHKPYPYAIKLLEHDAILVPQIPTYPQIMTPFNGANRFDWRIYFNPDVLDLRNETGVKAAVMRSEVYQRKSPSKQALMLNRAADTLNTFRAAILKANSDYYHNTRLSLGLLAMRAYFMVMMDITGLNDVTLATMPWNDENDLLEEENGDSIKLRNIKHRAGGKVVEFSIQRKFKPSFITFLKLRRFVLDGYSCDTLYFTGTSKNAKLEGLQQNGGFGVYAYKDFQSYYPGLKYFGSRKLRRFKKQWIMKETNGRTYLAAKLLQHTESISQSNYPAQPKDESQKMMANYFDYQHSLTMEIDDREMIGSGACKSHNQPEVQVENAPIKPDCNKKMTCLFCKHYRLMPIKQEIHKVLSMKYVIKEFSKLHAWSQTHFDTVTEPILDRIELLLKALKTKCPETSGIIEDLRKEVDKQNLTSYWQGVHERNWEAVW
;
A
#
# COMPACT_ATOMS: atom_id res chain seq x y z
N MET A 1 -20.83 0.23 -56.42
CA MET A 1 -20.22 1.39 -55.72
C MET A 1 -19.78 0.90 -54.35
N SER A 2 -18.53 0.93 -53.91
CA SER A 2 -17.22 1.27 -54.49
C SER A 2 -16.19 0.78 -53.45
N VAL A 3 -15.36 -0.18 -53.85
CA VAL A 3 -13.89 -0.11 -53.93
C VAL A 3 -13.16 -0.23 -52.58
N THR A 4 -12.61 -1.44 -52.42
CA THR A 4 -11.48 -1.89 -51.60
C THR A 4 -10.21 -1.05 -51.81
N ASP A 5 -9.44 -0.79 -50.76
CA ASP A 5 -8.04 -0.39 -50.88
C ASP A 5 -7.13 -1.46 -50.23
N GLU A 6 -6.81 -2.46 -51.06
CA GLU A 6 -5.65 -3.32 -50.90
C GLU A 6 -4.43 -2.56 -51.44
N SER A 7 -3.58 -2.00 -50.57
CA SER A 7 -2.26 -1.54 -51.00
C SER A 7 -1.24 -1.51 -49.85
N THR A 8 -0.69 -2.68 -49.51
CA THR A 8 0.72 -2.83 -49.09
C THR A 8 1.12 -4.31 -49.09
N VAL A 9 1.27 -4.85 -50.29
CA VAL A 9 1.91 -6.15 -50.51
C VAL A 9 3.43 -5.96 -50.47
N THR A 10 4.10 -6.47 -49.44
CA THR A 10 5.50 -6.91 -49.56
C THR A 10 5.50 -8.44 -49.61
N LYS A 11 5.83 -8.98 -50.79
CA LYS A 11 5.89 -10.43 -51.06
C LYS A 11 7.02 -11.06 -50.22
N THR A 12 6.70 -11.51 -49.02
CA THR A 12 7.60 -12.33 -48.21
C THR A 12 7.42 -13.80 -48.58
N ALA A 13 8.41 -14.40 -49.24
CA ALA A 13 8.42 -15.84 -49.49
C ALA A 13 8.57 -16.58 -48.15
N ARG A 14 7.53 -17.32 -47.75
CA ARG A 14 7.53 -18.16 -46.54
C ARG A 14 7.94 -19.58 -46.90
N LEU A 15 9.17 -19.96 -46.59
CA LEU A 15 9.62 -21.36 -46.67
C LEU A 15 9.45 -22.03 -45.32
N ALA A 16 8.61 -23.07 -45.26
CA ALA A 16 8.46 -23.90 -44.07
C ALA A 16 9.62 -24.90 -43.98
N ASN A 17 10.47 -24.79 -42.96
CA ASN A 17 11.45 -25.83 -42.65
C ASN A 17 10.78 -26.95 -41.83
N LYS A 18 11.28 -28.20 -41.93
CA LYS A 18 10.86 -29.44 -41.23
C LYS A 18 10.71 -29.32 -39.70
N ARG A 19 11.07 -28.19 -39.08
CA ARG A 19 10.93 -27.89 -37.64
C ARG A 19 9.82 -26.86 -37.31
N GLY A 20 9.04 -26.40 -38.28
CA GLY A 20 7.88 -25.52 -38.03
C GLY A 20 8.22 -24.04 -37.81
N PHE A 21 9.45 -23.60 -38.10
CA PHE A 21 9.80 -22.17 -38.11
C PHE A 21 9.49 -21.56 -39.49
N ILE A 22 8.76 -20.45 -39.50
CA ILE A 22 8.54 -19.63 -40.69
C ILE A 22 9.77 -18.73 -40.86
N THR A 23 10.58 -18.99 -41.88
CA THR A 23 11.65 -18.07 -42.29
C THR A 23 11.04 -17.02 -43.21
N VAL A 24 11.08 -15.75 -42.78
CA VAL A 24 10.66 -14.61 -43.60
C VAL A 24 11.87 -14.19 -44.44
N LEU A 25 11.81 -14.42 -45.75
CA LEU A 25 12.81 -13.92 -46.70
C LEU A 25 12.38 -12.51 -47.13
N TYR A 26 13.22 -11.52 -46.83
CA TYR A 26 13.03 -10.14 -47.27
C TYR A 26 13.84 -9.88 -48.54
N ASP A 27 13.28 -9.14 -49.48
CA ASP A 27 14.05 -8.58 -50.59
C ASP A 27 14.95 -7.45 -50.05
N HIS A 28 16.27 -7.62 -50.19
CA HIS A 28 17.24 -6.66 -49.71
C HIS A 28 17.21 -5.33 -50.46
N ALA A 29 16.85 -5.33 -51.75
CA ALA A 29 16.77 -4.11 -52.55
C ALA A 29 15.55 -3.27 -52.14
N GLU A 30 14.40 -3.90 -51.92
CA GLU A 30 13.18 -3.22 -51.44
C GLU A 30 13.37 -2.64 -50.03
N LEU A 31 13.99 -3.41 -49.13
CA LEU A 31 14.31 -2.93 -47.78
C LEU A 31 15.28 -1.75 -47.81
N GLN A 32 16.34 -1.82 -48.62
CA GLN A 32 17.28 -0.73 -48.76
C GLN A 32 16.58 0.54 -49.25
N ALA A 33 15.76 0.45 -50.31
CA ALA A 33 15.02 1.59 -50.84
C ALA A 33 14.05 2.20 -49.81
N SER A 34 13.36 1.36 -49.02
CA SER A 34 12.48 1.81 -47.93
C SER A 34 13.24 2.59 -46.85
N PHE A 35 14.41 2.09 -46.44
CA PHE A 35 15.26 2.78 -45.48
C PHE A 35 15.82 4.09 -46.01
N GLU A 36 16.34 4.11 -47.24
CA GLU A 36 16.88 5.33 -47.87
C GLU A 36 15.80 6.40 -48.01
N GLY A 37 14.60 6.02 -48.46
CA GLY A 37 13.45 6.93 -48.57
C GLY A 37 13.03 7.54 -47.23
N THR A 38 13.06 6.75 -46.15
CA THR A 38 12.72 7.24 -44.81
C THR A 38 13.79 8.19 -44.26
N LEU A 39 15.07 7.88 -44.46
CA LEU A 39 16.17 8.75 -44.06
C LEU A 39 16.14 10.08 -44.81
N GLU A 40 15.83 10.05 -46.11
CA GLU A 40 15.69 11.26 -46.92
C GLU A 40 14.49 12.11 -46.51
N ALA A 41 13.37 11.46 -46.15
CA ALA A 41 12.21 12.17 -45.60
C ALA A 41 12.56 12.90 -44.28
N TRP A 42 13.34 12.27 -43.39
CA TRP A 42 13.81 12.91 -42.17
C TRP A 42 14.82 14.04 -42.41
N ARG A 43 15.71 13.91 -43.41
CA ARG A 43 16.59 15.03 -43.82
C ARG A 43 15.80 16.25 -44.24
N LYS A 44 14.72 16.06 -45.01
CA LYS A 44 13.88 17.15 -45.50
C LYS A 44 12.99 17.76 -44.42
N SER A 45 12.38 16.93 -43.57
CA SER A 45 11.45 17.40 -42.55
C SER A 45 12.16 17.95 -41.30
N GLY A 46 13.38 17.51 -41.02
CA GLY A 46 14.09 17.81 -39.77
C GLY A 46 13.47 17.13 -38.54
N GLU A 47 12.66 16.08 -38.74
CA GLU A 47 12.11 15.28 -37.64
C GLU A 47 13.21 14.49 -36.92
N GLU A 48 12.99 14.15 -35.64
CA GLU A 48 13.94 13.36 -34.84
C GLU A 48 14.13 11.95 -35.43
N PRO A 49 15.35 11.60 -35.90
CA PRO A 49 15.62 10.26 -36.42
C PRO A 49 15.61 9.24 -35.28
N MET A 50 14.75 8.22 -35.36
CA MET A 50 14.67 7.16 -34.36
C MET A 50 14.81 5.79 -35.01
N LYS A 51 15.85 5.03 -34.65
CA LYS A 51 16.10 3.70 -35.20
C LYS A 51 14.87 2.78 -35.15
N GLY A 52 14.15 2.76 -34.03
CA GLY A 52 12.94 1.93 -33.90
C GLY A 52 11.81 2.36 -34.85
N LYS A 53 11.69 3.65 -35.18
CA LYS A 53 10.75 4.12 -36.22
C LYS A 53 11.23 3.70 -37.61
N LEU A 54 12.54 3.82 -37.88
CA LEU A 54 13.15 3.44 -39.15
C LEU A 54 12.89 1.96 -39.48
N GLU A 55 13.15 1.08 -38.51
CA GLU A 55 12.91 -0.37 -38.62
C GLU A 55 11.41 -0.70 -38.73
N LYS A 56 10.54 0.03 -38.02
CA LYS A 56 9.09 -0.16 -38.09
C LYS A 56 8.51 0.21 -39.46
N VAL A 57 8.95 1.32 -40.06
CA VAL A 57 8.49 1.77 -41.40
C VAL A 57 8.89 0.77 -42.47
N ALA A 58 10.09 0.18 -42.35
CA ALA A 58 10.55 -0.89 -43.23
C ALA A 58 9.91 -2.27 -42.95
N GLY A 59 8.99 -2.37 -41.98
CA GLY A 59 8.28 -3.62 -41.66
C GLY A 59 9.13 -4.68 -40.97
N VAL A 60 10.26 -4.31 -40.36
CA VAL A 60 11.19 -5.25 -39.71
C VAL A 60 11.19 -5.12 -38.19
N THR A 61 11.64 -6.18 -37.51
CA THR A 61 11.71 -6.21 -36.04
C THR A 61 12.80 -5.26 -35.51
N ASN A 62 12.56 -4.68 -34.33
CA ASN A 62 13.54 -3.83 -33.66
C ASN A 62 14.88 -4.56 -33.46
N GLY A 63 15.98 -3.94 -33.89
CA GLY A 63 17.32 -4.52 -33.86
C GLY A 63 17.75 -5.21 -35.16
N TYR A 64 16.83 -5.42 -36.12
CA TYR A 64 17.13 -6.05 -37.41
C TYR A 64 18.30 -5.37 -38.11
N LEU A 65 18.29 -4.04 -38.24
CA LEU A 65 19.32 -3.31 -38.98
C LEU A 65 20.72 -3.51 -38.39
N HIS A 66 20.82 -3.66 -37.06
CA HIS A 66 22.10 -3.88 -36.39
C HIS A 66 22.64 -5.31 -36.57
N ILE A 67 21.75 -6.30 -36.65
CA ILE A 67 22.13 -7.69 -36.93
C ILE A 67 22.51 -7.83 -38.41
N THR A 68 21.73 -7.23 -39.30
CA THR A 68 21.93 -7.28 -40.76
C THR A 68 23.17 -6.51 -41.20
N ALA A 69 23.49 -5.38 -40.57
CA ALA A 69 24.72 -4.62 -40.84
C ALA A 69 26.01 -5.42 -40.61
N LYS A 70 25.99 -6.47 -39.78
CA LYS A 70 27.17 -7.36 -39.59
C LYS A 70 27.42 -8.28 -40.77
N LYS A 71 26.46 -8.43 -41.68
CA LYS A 71 26.46 -9.43 -42.74
C LYS A 71 26.26 -8.83 -44.14
N HIS A 72 25.73 -7.61 -44.24
CA HIS A 72 25.40 -6.97 -45.50
C HIS A 72 25.83 -5.51 -45.54
N PHE A 73 26.60 -5.15 -46.57
CA PHE A 73 27.15 -3.81 -46.77
C PHE A 73 26.07 -2.72 -46.88
N TRP A 74 24.95 -3.00 -47.57
CA TRP A 74 23.86 -2.03 -47.70
C TRP A 74 23.29 -1.63 -46.32
N ALA A 75 23.14 -2.58 -45.40
CA ALA A 75 22.59 -2.33 -44.07
C ALA A 75 23.59 -1.57 -43.18
N GLU A 76 24.89 -1.78 -43.37
CA GLU A 76 25.95 -0.98 -42.75
C GLU A 76 25.91 0.48 -43.21
N LYS A 77 25.73 0.71 -44.51
CA LYS A 77 25.56 2.06 -45.07
C LYS A 77 24.34 2.78 -44.48
N ILE A 78 23.17 2.13 -44.45
CA ILE A 78 21.95 2.69 -43.83
C ILE A 78 22.18 3.03 -42.35
N LEU A 79 22.83 2.15 -41.60
CA LEU A 79 23.12 2.39 -40.19
C LEU A 79 24.07 3.57 -39.98
N THR A 80 25.01 3.78 -40.89
CA THR A 80 25.95 4.90 -40.89
C THR A 80 25.24 6.22 -41.21
N ASP A 81 24.42 6.24 -42.25
CA ASP A 81 23.61 7.40 -42.63
C ASP A 81 22.62 7.80 -41.53
N TYR A 82 21.99 6.82 -40.89
CA TYR A 82 21.14 7.04 -39.72
C TYR A 82 21.91 7.69 -38.56
N LYS A 83 23.12 7.21 -38.26
CA LYS A 83 23.95 7.76 -37.17
C LYS A 83 24.39 9.19 -37.46
N LEU A 84 24.79 9.48 -38.70
CA LEU A 84 25.13 10.84 -39.15
C LEU A 84 23.92 11.77 -38.99
N LEU A 85 22.77 11.39 -39.54
CA LEU A 85 21.55 12.18 -39.44
C LEU A 85 21.09 12.39 -38.00
N ARG A 86 21.22 11.35 -37.16
CA ARG A 86 20.92 11.44 -35.72
C ARG A 86 21.82 12.46 -35.04
N ARG A 87 23.12 12.44 -35.33
CA ARG A 87 24.09 13.36 -34.74
C ARG A 87 23.83 14.80 -35.18
N GLU A 88 23.56 15.02 -36.46
CA GLU A 88 23.16 16.33 -36.99
C GLU A 88 21.93 16.88 -36.27
N TRP A 89 20.93 16.02 -36.02
CA TRP A 89 19.75 16.40 -35.24
C TRP A 89 20.07 16.66 -33.76
N GLU A 90 20.96 15.90 -33.14
CA GLU A 90 21.40 16.16 -31.76
C GLU A 90 22.17 17.48 -31.62
N ASP A 91 22.89 17.89 -32.67
CA ASP A 91 23.63 19.15 -32.68
C ASP A 91 22.72 20.35 -32.94
N HIS A 92 21.71 20.22 -33.82
CA HIS A 92 20.93 21.35 -34.34
C HIS A 92 19.43 21.33 -34.03
N GLY A 93 18.87 20.19 -33.61
CA GLY A 93 17.47 20.01 -33.20
C GLY A 93 16.42 20.04 -34.30
N GLY A 94 16.82 20.29 -35.55
CA GLY A 94 15.97 20.24 -36.73
C GLY A 94 14.70 21.08 -36.59
N ALA A 95 13.54 20.48 -36.92
CA ALA A 95 12.25 21.14 -36.83
C ALA A 95 11.84 21.47 -35.39
N GLU A 96 12.31 20.68 -34.41
CA GLU A 96 11.94 20.88 -33.00
C GLU A 96 12.57 22.15 -32.42
N TYR A 97 13.86 22.39 -32.68
CA TYR A 97 14.51 23.64 -32.29
C TYR A 97 13.84 24.85 -32.95
N LYS A 98 13.52 24.79 -34.25
CA LYS A 98 12.83 25.88 -34.96
C LYS A 98 11.47 26.21 -34.35
N ALA A 99 10.67 25.19 -34.03
CA ALA A 99 9.36 25.37 -33.41
C ALA A 99 9.47 26.01 -32.02
N MET A 100 10.38 25.53 -31.19
CA MET A 100 10.57 26.07 -29.83
C MET A 100 11.19 27.47 -29.83
N LYS A 101 12.10 27.75 -30.76
CA LYS A 101 12.66 29.10 -30.94
C LYS A 101 11.58 30.10 -31.38
N LYS A 102 10.65 29.68 -32.23
CA LYS A 102 9.50 30.50 -32.63
C LYS A 102 8.63 30.86 -31.42
N ILE A 103 8.32 29.89 -30.55
CA ILE A 103 7.57 30.12 -29.30
C ILE A 103 8.30 31.10 -28.40
N LEU A 104 9.61 30.94 -28.18
CA LEU A 104 10.41 31.87 -27.39
C LEU A 104 10.32 33.30 -27.95
N ASN A 105 10.47 33.47 -29.27
CA ASN A 105 10.38 34.78 -29.91
C ASN A 105 8.98 35.40 -29.80
N GLU A 106 7.92 34.59 -29.91
CA GLU A 106 6.53 35.05 -29.72
C GLU A 106 6.27 35.50 -28.29
N MET A 107 6.78 34.77 -27.29
CA MET A 107 6.68 35.17 -25.88
C MET A 107 7.37 36.51 -25.62
N ILE A 108 8.60 36.68 -26.14
CA ILE A 108 9.34 37.94 -26.04
C ILE A 108 8.55 39.07 -26.69
N LYS A 109 7.99 38.85 -27.89
CA LYS A 109 7.19 39.85 -28.62
C LYS A 109 5.92 40.25 -27.85
N ASN A 110 5.31 39.30 -27.14
CA ASN A 110 4.08 39.52 -26.38
C ASN A 110 4.32 40.07 -24.97
N GLY A 111 5.58 40.25 -24.54
CA GLY A 111 5.91 40.66 -23.18
C GLY A 111 5.60 39.59 -22.13
N GLU A 112 5.55 38.31 -22.53
CA GLU A 112 5.38 37.17 -21.64
C GLU A 112 6.74 36.73 -21.09
N GLU A 113 6.85 36.48 -19.78
CA GLU A 113 8.10 36.02 -19.18
C GLU A 113 8.50 34.62 -19.74
N PRO A 114 9.63 34.51 -20.45
CA PRO A 114 10.03 33.26 -21.07
C PRO A 114 10.63 32.30 -20.03
N SER A 115 10.12 31.07 -19.98
CA SER A 115 10.73 29.98 -19.20
C SER A 115 10.78 28.68 -20.00
N VAL A 116 11.82 27.88 -19.78
CA VAL A 116 12.04 26.62 -20.51
C VAL A 116 10.92 25.60 -20.30
N GLY A 117 10.23 25.66 -19.16
CA GLY A 117 9.06 24.81 -18.90
C GLY A 117 7.87 25.20 -19.77
N VAL A 118 7.55 26.50 -19.83
CA VAL A 118 6.44 27.03 -20.62
C VAL A 118 6.67 26.84 -22.11
N ILE A 119 7.91 27.04 -22.59
CA ILE A 119 8.26 26.78 -24.00
C ILE A 119 8.06 25.31 -24.36
N GLY A 120 8.44 24.39 -23.47
CA GLY A 120 8.21 22.95 -23.63
C GLY A 120 6.72 22.61 -23.72
N GLU A 121 5.90 23.15 -22.80
CA GLU A 121 4.45 22.92 -22.78
C GLU A 121 3.75 23.47 -24.02
N LYS A 122 4.07 24.72 -24.43
CA LYS A 122 3.55 25.32 -25.68
C LYS A 122 3.96 24.54 -26.93
N ALA A 123 5.09 23.83 -26.88
CA ALA A 123 5.55 22.93 -27.95
C ALA A 123 4.95 21.52 -27.86
N GLY A 124 3.98 21.26 -26.97
CA GLY A 124 3.36 19.94 -26.79
C GLY A 124 4.28 18.90 -26.12
N ARG A 125 5.31 19.36 -25.39
CA ARG A 125 6.24 18.52 -24.63
C ARG A 125 6.01 18.68 -23.12
N SER A 126 6.60 17.79 -22.33
CA SER A 126 6.61 17.92 -20.87
C SER A 126 7.39 19.17 -20.44
N SER A 127 6.96 19.86 -19.39
CA SER A 127 7.66 21.03 -18.81
C SER A 127 9.09 20.76 -18.35
N VAL A 128 9.48 19.49 -18.20
CA VAL A 128 10.87 19.10 -17.88
C VAL A 128 11.69 18.68 -19.09
N TYR A 129 11.16 18.82 -20.32
CA TYR A 129 11.80 18.34 -21.55
C TYR A 129 13.10 19.07 -21.91
N LEU A 130 13.16 20.37 -21.57
CA LEU A 130 14.31 21.25 -21.76
C LEU A 130 15.15 21.44 -20.49
N LEU A 131 14.81 20.76 -19.39
CA LEU A 131 15.54 20.89 -18.13
C LEU A 131 16.75 19.94 -18.06
N PRO A 132 17.92 20.42 -17.62
CA PRO A 132 19.05 19.54 -17.30
C PRO A 132 18.65 18.57 -16.18
N ARG A 133 18.84 17.26 -16.38
CA ARG A 133 18.65 16.27 -15.31
C ARG A 133 20.00 15.93 -14.69
N LYS A 134 20.04 15.70 -13.37
CA LYS A 134 21.27 15.44 -12.59
C LYS A 134 22.26 14.44 -13.22
N ASN A 135 21.80 13.50 -14.04
CA ASN A 135 22.62 12.44 -14.64
C ASN A 135 22.47 12.34 -16.18
N ARG A 136 21.99 13.38 -16.89
CA ARG A 136 21.83 13.32 -18.35
C ARG A 136 22.15 14.67 -18.97
N GLN A 137 23.24 14.71 -19.75
CA GLN A 137 23.61 15.89 -20.54
C GLN A 137 22.52 16.15 -21.59
N LEU A 138 22.10 17.41 -21.71
CA LEU A 138 21.18 17.83 -22.76
C LEU A 138 21.90 17.80 -24.12
N TYR A 139 21.15 17.54 -25.19
CA TYR A 139 21.67 17.69 -26.54
C TYR A 139 22.12 19.15 -26.78
N PRO A 140 23.19 19.41 -27.56
CA PRO A 140 23.71 20.75 -27.81
C PRO A 140 22.65 21.80 -28.17
N TRP A 141 21.70 21.49 -29.06
CA TRP A 141 20.63 22.42 -29.42
C TRP A 141 19.71 22.80 -28.24
N LYS A 142 19.50 21.89 -27.29
CA LYS A 142 18.69 22.14 -26.09
C LYS A 142 19.43 23.05 -25.11
N MET A 143 20.75 22.87 -24.98
CA MET A 143 21.58 23.79 -24.18
C MET A 143 21.56 25.19 -24.77
N LYS A 144 21.70 25.30 -26.10
CA LYS A 144 21.59 26.59 -26.79
C LYS A 144 20.25 27.28 -26.51
N LEU A 145 19.13 26.56 -26.67
CA LEU A 145 17.81 27.12 -26.40
C LEU A 145 17.61 27.50 -24.92
N PHE A 146 18.18 26.73 -23.99
CA PHE A 146 18.18 27.04 -22.56
C PHE A 146 18.91 28.35 -22.26
N GLU A 147 20.09 28.55 -22.83
CA GLU A 147 20.86 29.79 -22.69
C GLU A 147 20.14 31.00 -23.30
N GLU A 148 19.57 30.84 -24.50
CA GLU A 148 18.78 31.89 -25.14
C GLU A 148 17.54 32.28 -24.33
N THR A 149 16.89 31.31 -23.68
CA THR A 149 15.75 31.55 -22.79
C THR A 149 16.18 32.30 -21.53
N LYS A 150 17.32 31.91 -20.93
CA LYS A 150 17.87 32.55 -19.75
C LYS A 150 18.26 34.01 -20.03
N GLU A 151 18.83 34.27 -21.21
CA GLU A 151 19.18 35.64 -21.61
C GLU A 151 17.93 36.51 -21.78
N ALA A 152 16.88 35.97 -22.42
CA ALA A 152 15.61 36.68 -22.58
C ALA A 152 14.93 36.98 -21.23
N GLN A 153 15.10 36.12 -20.23
CA GLN A 153 14.51 36.29 -18.90
C GLN A 153 15.15 37.46 -18.11
N LYS A 154 16.42 37.81 -18.37
CA LYS A 154 17.10 38.94 -17.70
C LYS A 154 16.40 40.28 -17.93
N ALA A 155 15.70 40.45 -19.05
CA ALA A 155 14.95 41.67 -19.35
C ALA A 155 13.69 41.84 -18.47
N PHE A 156 13.29 40.80 -17.74
CA PHE A 156 12.14 40.78 -16.84
C PHE A 156 12.51 40.90 -15.36
N ASP A 157 13.79 40.88 -15.01
CA ASP A 157 14.26 41.15 -13.65
C ASP A 157 14.10 42.66 -13.36
N LYS A 158 13.14 43.03 -12.50
CA LYS A 158 12.83 44.42 -12.06
C LYS A 158 13.41 44.73 -10.65
N PRO A 159 13.48 46.02 -10.24
CA PRO A 159 14.70 46.72 -9.79
C PRO A 159 15.08 46.53 -8.32
N VAL A 160 16.31 46.93 -7.98
CA VAL A 160 16.84 47.02 -6.60
C VAL A 160 15.89 47.85 -5.72
N LEU A 161 15.33 47.21 -4.69
CA LEU A 161 14.53 47.86 -3.65
C LEU A 161 15.37 48.94 -2.94
N GLU A 162 14.93 50.20 -2.98
CA GLU A 162 15.49 51.27 -2.15
C GLU A 162 15.16 51.00 -0.66
N ILE A 163 16.16 51.13 0.21
CA ILE A 163 16.00 50.93 1.66
C ILE A 163 15.16 52.09 2.21
N PRO A 164 13.99 51.84 2.84
CA PRO A 164 13.16 52.90 3.39
C PRO A 164 13.88 53.68 4.50
N LYS A 165 13.63 55.00 4.55
CA LYS A 165 14.22 55.90 5.55
C LYS A 165 13.88 55.43 6.96
N GLY A 166 14.89 55.29 7.82
CA GLY A 166 14.75 54.85 9.22
C GLY A 166 15.04 53.36 9.47
N TYR A 167 15.21 52.56 8.43
CA TYR A 167 15.66 51.18 8.58
C TYR A 167 17.17 51.11 8.86
N VAL A 168 17.56 50.24 9.79
CA VAL A 168 18.94 50.00 10.19
C VAL A 168 19.35 48.58 9.79
N ARG A 169 20.58 48.41 9.32
CA ARG A 169 21.13 47.10 9.00
C ARG A 169 21.36 46.31 10.29
N LEU A 170 20.81 45.10 10.39
CA LEU A 170 21.13 44.19 11.48
C LEU A 170 22.51 43.56 11.25
N THR A 171 23.34 43.56 12.29
CA THR A 171 24.53 42.72 12.35
C THR A 171 24.10 41.29 12.69
N HIS A 172 24.62 40.33 11.95
CA HIS A 172 24.31 38.92 12.15
C HIS A 172 25.57 38.16 12.59
N GLN A 173 25.42 37.37 13.65
CA GLN A 173 26.40 36.39 14.09
C GLN A 173 25.89 35.01 13.71
N CYS A 174 26.55 34.40 12.71
CA CYS A 174 26.23 33.05 12.28
C CYS A 174 26.79 32.04 13.28
N GLN A 175 25.94 31.20 13.84
CA GLN A 175 26.34 30.15 14.77
C GLN A 175 25.54 28.85 14.54
N PRO A 176 26.08 27.67 14.92
CA PRO A 176 25.36 26.41 14.80
C PRO A 176 24.07 26.40 15.64
N LEU A 177 23.01 25.74 15.15
CA LEU A 177 21.74 25.64 15.88
C LEU A 177 21.90 25.10 17.32
N GLY A 178 22.80 24.12 17.51
CA GLY A 178 23.06 23.54 18.84
C GLY A 178 23.75 24.50 19.81
N ALA A 179 24.48 25.51 19.33
CA ALA A 179 25.09 26.53 20.18
C ALA A 179 23.99 27.45 20.74
N LEU A 180 23.07 27.90 19.87
CA LEU A 180 21.89 28.65 20.29
C LEU A 180 21.05 27.89 21.32
N VAL A 181 20.84 26.58 21.12
CA VAL A 181 20.10 25.76 22.08
C VAL A 181 20.78 25.72 23.44
N LYS A 182 22.11 25.56 23.49
CA LYS A 182 22.86 25.57 24.75
C LYS A 182 22.79 26.93 25.44
N GLU A 183 22.88 28.04 24.70
CA GLU A 183 22.74 29.39 25.26
C GLU A 183 21.38 29.60 25.95
N MET A 184 20.35 28.85 25.55
CA MET A 184 19.00 28.89 26.15
C MET A 184 18.89 28.11 27.46
N GLU A 185 19.77 27.15 27.73
CA GLU A 185 19.73 26.29 28.92
C GLU A 185 20.29 26.98 30.17
N PHE A 186 21.03 28.09 30.03
CA PHE A 186 21.83 28.70 31.11
C PHE A 186 21.51 30.18 31.45
N GLY A 187 20.40 30.77 30.96
CA GLY A 187 19.78 32.09 31.30
C GLY A 187 20.68 33.21 31.90
N ASP A 188 20.95 34.33 31.22
CA ASP A 188 20.11 35.56 31.23
C ASP A 188 20.28 36.40 29.93
N GLY A 189 20.87 35.82 28.88
CA GLY A 189 21.20 36.50 27.63
C GLY A 189 20.10 36.54 26.56
N GLU A 190 18.88 36.07 26.85
CA GLU A 190 17.90 35.61 25.85
C GLU A 190 17.61 36.63 24.74
N ILE A 191 17.49 37.93 25.05
CA ILE A 191 17.17 38.94 24.02
C ILE A 191 18.39 39.35 23.18
N ILE A 192 19.57 39.46 23.79
CA ILE A 192 20.79 39.93 23.08
C ILE A 192 21.29 38.85 22.14
N ALA A 193 21.31 37.59 22.59
CA ALA A 193 21.72 36.46 21.77
C ALA A 193 20.86 36.32 20.51
N TYR A 194 19.52 36.47 20.65
CA TYR A 194 18.62 36.36 19.51
C TYR A 194 18.69 37.54 18.54
N LYS A 195 18.89 38.78 19.01
CA LYS A 195 18.95 39.99 18.16
C LYS A 195 19.95 39.89 17.03
N ILE A 196 21.05 39.18 17.24
CA ILE A 196 22.09 38.97 16.24
C ILE A 196 22.11 37.53 15.68
N ALA A 197 21.28 36.62 16.19
CA ALA A 197 21.33 35.21 15.82
C ALA A 197 21.01 34.96 14.33
N ALA A 198 21.94 34.29 13.66
CA ALA A 198 21.75 33.68 12.36
C ALA A 198 22.26 32.23 12.35
N VAL A 199 21.62 31.37 11.56
CA VAL A 199 21.96 29.95 11.41
C VAL A 199 21.98 29.57 9.94
N ALA A 200 23.09 28.98 9.49
CA ALA A 200 23.20 28.32 8.19
C ALA A 200 22.94 26.81 8.36
N PHE A 201 22.09 26.25 7.50
CA PHE A 201 21.71 24.83 7.53
C PHE A 201 22.40 24.04 6.42
N ALA A 202 22.56 22.72 6.62
CA ALA A 202 23.23 21.80 5.68
C ALA A 202 22.67 21.80 4.25
N ASN A 203 21.43 22.25 4.03
CA ASN A 203 20.82 22.36 2.71
C ASN A 203 21.04 23.73 2.03
N GLY A 204 21.96 24.54 2.55
CA GLY A 204 22.33 25.86 2.02
C GLY A 204 21.33 26.97 2.34
N LYS A 205 20.30 26.71 3.15
CA LYS A 205 19.35 27.73 3.59
C LYS A 205 19.85 28.40 4.86
N GLU A 206 19.48 29.67 5.02
CA GLU A 206 19.85 30.48 6.19
C GLU A 206 18.60 31.01 6.88
N ALA A 207 18.67 31.13 8.21
CA ALA A 207 17.68 31.79 9.04
C ALA A 207 18.32 32.91 9.85
N TYR A 208 17.71 34.09 9.82
CA TYR A 208 18.16 35.25 10.56
C TYR A 208 17.13 35.55 11.65
N PHE A 209 17.22 34.82 12.76
CA PHE A 209 16.23 34.89 13.84
C PHE A 209 16.13 36.28 14.47
N GLY A 210 17.23 37.04 14.48
CA GLY A 210 17.23 38.41 14.98
C GLY A 210 16.25 39.33 14.28
N SER A 211 16.03 39.14 12.97
CA SER A 211 15.04 39.96 12.26
C SER A 211 13.60 39.60 12.58
N TRP A 212 13.34 38.39 13.10
CA TRP A 212 11.98 37.98 13.48
C TRP A 212 11.47 38.71 14.72
N LEU A 213 12.37 39.31 15.52
CA LEU A 213 12.02 40.14 16.67
C LEU A 213 11.38 41.49 16.28
N TYR A 214 11.37 41.82 14.99
CA TYR A 214 10.87 43.09 14.47
C TYR A 214 9.63 42.85 13.60
N GLN A 215 8.61 43.67 13.78
CA GLN A 215 7.39 43.60 12.95
C GLN A 215 7.65 44.13 11.53
N ARG A 216 8.63 45.02 11.36
CA ARG A 216 9.00 45.62 10.07
C ARG A 216 10.46 45.35 9.74
N TRP A 217 10.68 44.57 8.69
CA TRP A 217 12.00 44.15 8.22
C TRP A 217 12.02 43.85 6.72
N LEU A 218 13.19 43.98 6.10
CA LEU A 218 13.42 43.71 4.67
C LEU A 218 14.76 43.00 4.48
N ARG A 219 14.87 42.21 3.40
CA ARG A 219 16.10 41.53 2.99
C ARG A 219 16.48 41.95 1.58
N LEU A 220 17.75 42.29 1.39
CA LEU A 220 18.32 42.60 0.08
C LEU A 220 19.37 41.54 -0.26
N SER A 221 19.27 40.99 -1.47
CA SER A 221 20.30 40.10 -2.01
C SER A 221 21.41 40.95 -2.62
N GLU A 222 22.61 40.88 -2.07
CA GLU A 222 23.79 41.61 -2.57
C GLU A 222 24.65 40.73 -3.51
N GLY A 223 24.01 39.81 -4.25
CA GLY A 223 24.70 38.89 -5.15
C GLY A 223 25.65 37.95 -4.40
N GLN A 224 26.95 38.00 -4.73
CA GLN A 224 27.97 37.16 -4.07
C GLN A 224 28.26 37.55 -2.61
N LYS A 225 27.78 38.72 -2.14
CA LYS A 225 28.01 39.20 -0.75
C LYS A 225 26.99 38.66 0.27
N GLY A 226 26.03 37.83 -0.16
CA GLY A 226 25.01 37.23 0.70
C GLY A 226 23.75 38.11 0.83
N VAL A 227 22.95 37.85 1.87
CA VAL A 227 21.70 38.56 2.14
C VAL A 227 21.86 39.51 3.32
N SER A 228 21.62 40.81 3.06
CA SER A 228 21.59 41.84 4.11
C SER A 228 20.18 42.01 4.65
N THR A 229 20.02 41.97 5.97
CA THR A 229 18.73 42.23 6.63
C THR A 229 18.70 43.62 7.25
N TYR A 230 17.63 44.38 6.98
CA TYR A 230 17.38 45.67 7.59
C TYR A 230 16.06 45.63 8.37
N VAL A 231 16.01 46.33 9.49
CA VAL A 231 14.84 46.42 10.36
C VAL A 231 14.52 47.86 10.69
N ASP A 232 13.25 48.15 10.93
CA ASP A 232 12.85 49.39 11.59
C ASP A 232 12.98 49.19 13.11
N PRO A 233 13.92 49.88 13.79
CA PRO A 233 14.14 49.69 15.22
C PRO A 233 12.90 49.96 16.08
N SER A 234 12.01 50.86 15.63
CA SER A 234 10.76 51.18 16.34
C SER A 234 9.73 50.05 16.33
N SER A 235 9.94 49.02 15.49
CA SER A 235 9.06 47.86 15.35
C SER A 235 9.48 46.65 16.19
N PHE A 236 10.44 46.83 17.10
CA PHE A 236 10.90 45.76 17.99
C PHE A 236 9.78 45.27 18.91
N ASP A 237 9.56 43.97 18.94
CA ASP A 237 8.53 43.31 19.74
C ASP A 237 9.15 42.23 20.61
N VAL A 238 9.31 42.52 21.89
CA VAL A 238 9.90 41.62 22.89
C VAL A 238 9.13 40.29 23.02
N GLN A 239 7.83 40.28 22.72
CA GLN A 239 7.02 39.06 22.83
C GLN A 239 7.40 38.01 21.77
N ARG A 240 8.08 38.44 20.69
CA ARG A 240 8.57 37.54 19.65
C ARG A 240 9.76 36.70 20.07
N THR A 241 10.40 37.02 21.21
CA THR A 241 11.41 36.18 21.85
C THR A 241 10.87 34.76 22.06
N SER A 242 9.62 34.61 22.50
CA SER A 242 8.98 33.29 22.69
C SER A 242 8.81 32.53 21.38
N LEU A 243 8.49 33.22 20.27
CA LEU A 243 8.36 32.60 18.94
C LEU A 243 9.72 32.17 18.38
N VAL A 244 10.74 33.01 18.52
CA VAL A 244 12.12 32.68 18.12
C VAL A 244 12.62 31.48 18.90
N ARG A 245 12.41 31.47 20.23
CA ARG A 245 12.73 30.35 21.11
C ARG A 245 12.02 29.07 20.68
N GLY A 246 10.71 29.13 20.49
CA GLY A 246 9.93 28.00 20.01
C GLY A 246 10.42 27.48 18.65
N ALA A 247 10.83 28.36 17.74
CA ALA A 247 11.37 27.96 16.44
C ALA A 247 12.71 27.21 16.57
N ILE A 248 13.63 27.71 17.39
CA ILE A 248 14.94 27.09 17.62
C ILE A 248 14.77 25.70 18.24
N LEU A 249 13.94 25.58 19.28
CA LEU A 249 13.65 24.30 19.94
C LEU A 249 12.94 23.31 18.98
N ALA A 250 11.95 23.78 18.23
CA ALA A 250 11.26 22.94 17.25
C ALA A 250 12.19 22.43 16.14
N LEU A 251 13.18 23.22 15.73
CA LEU A 251 14.17 22.80 14.75
C LEU A 251 15.19 21.81 15.33
N ASN A 252 15.56 21.94 16.60
CA ASN A 252 16.47 21.02 17.28
C ASN A 252 15.91 19.59 17.33
N GLY A 253 14.59 19.44 17.48
CA GLY A 253 13.90 18.14 17.46
C GLY A 253 13.76 17.49 16.06
N ILE A 254 14.21 18.13 14.98
CA ILE A 254 14.01 17.70 13.59
C ILE A 254 15.33 17.28 12.93
N PRO A 255 15.35 16.25 12.04
CA PRO A 255 16.56 15.86 11.33
C PRO A 255 17.22 17.00 10.57
N GLU A 256 18.54 17.15 10.69
CA GLU A 256 19.37 18.23 10.16
C GLU A 256 19.05 18.58 8.68
N LYS A 257 18.94 17.56 7.83
CA LYS A 257 18.59 17.70 6.40
C LYS A 257 17.27 18.45 6.12
N SER A 258 16.36 18.49 7.10
CA SER A 258 15.03 19.10 6.98
C SER A 258 14.91 20.46 7.65
N GLN A 259 15.85 20.83 8.53
CA GLN A 259 15.77 22.05 9.36
C GLN A 259 15.66 23.31 8.49
N GLY A 260 16.53 23.47 7.48
CA GLY A 260 16.48 24.65 6.62
C GLY A 260 15.18 24.79 5.81
N ILE A 261 14.47 23.71 5.50
CA ILE A 261 13.14 23.81 4.86
C ILE A 261 12.10 24.24 5.90
N ARG A 262 12.15 23.64 7.10
CA ARG A 262 11.21 23.91 8.19
C ARG A 262 11.29 25.36 8.68
N VAL A 263 12.48 25.92 8.80
CA VAL A 263 12.64 27.32 9.23
C VAL A 263 12.03 28.30 8.22
N LYS A 264 12.13 28.01 6.91
CA LYS A 264 11.46 28.80 5.87
C LYS A 264 9.94 28.66 5.89
N HIS A 265 9.42 27.56 6.41
CA HIS A 265 7.99 27.43 6.64
C HIS A 265 7.53 28.26 7.85
N MET A 266 8.29 28.25 8.94
CA MET A 266 8.02 29.07 10.13
C MET A 266 8.13 30.58 9.80
N GLU A 267 9.12 30.97 9.00
CA GLU A 267 9.31 32.35 8.51
C GLU A 267 8.07 32.89 7.79
N LYS A 268 7.31 32.03 7.09
CA LYS A 268 6.06 32.44 6.42
C LYS A 268 4.98 32.86 7.40
N TYR A 269 4.93 32.26 8.58
CA TYR A 269 4.01 32.69 9.63
C TYR A 269 4.45 34.02 10.25
N ILE A 270 5.75 34.23 10.46
CA ILE A 270 6.28 35.52 10.91
C ILE A 270 5.96 36.63 9.89
N ASN A 271 6.17 36.35 8.60
CA ASN A 271 5.81 37.29 7.54
C ASN A 271 4.31 37.53 7.45
N TRP A 272 3.48 36.51 7.68
CA TRP A 272 2.03 36.66 7.75
C TRP A 272 1.64 37.59 8.90
N LEU A 273 2.16 37.38 10.12
CA LEU A 273 1.91 38.27 11.26
C LEU A 273 2.26 39.73 10.93
N ASN A 274 3.40 39.95 10.28
CA ASN A 274 3.86 41.29 9.90
C ASN A 274 2.94 41.97 8.87
N ARG A 275 2.42 41.20 7.92
CA ARG A 275 1.58 41.72 6.83
C ARG A 275 0.14 41.99 7.25
N THR A 276 -0.35 41.32 8.30
CA THR A 276 -1.74 41.44 8.76
C THR A 276 -1.89 42.28 10.02
N GLU A 277 -0.80 42.86 10.53
CA GLU A 277 -0.76 43.59 11.82
C GLU A 277 -1.34 42.77 12.99
N ASN A 278 -1.27 41.44 12.89
CA ASN A 278 -1.79 40.55 13.92
C ASN A 278 -0.94 40.61 15.19
N ILE A 279 -1.60 40.50 16.34
CA ILE A 279 -0.96 40.53 17.66
C ILE A 279 -0.07 39.29 17.81
N THR A 280 1.20 39.49 18.19
CA THR A 280 2.10 38.40 18.60
C THR A 280 1.50 37.67 19.80
N PRO A 281 1.27 36.34 19.72
CA PRO A 281 0.62 35.61 20.80
C PRO A 281 1.49 35.62 22.07
N LYS A 282 0.84 35.81 23.23
CA LYS A 282 1.51 35.87 24.54
C LYS A 282 1.18 34.69 25.45
N SER A 283 0.22 33.87 25.06
CA SER A 283 -0.26 32.71 25.83
C SER A 283 -0.64 31.56 24.90
N ALA A 284 -0.77 30.34 25.45
CA ALA A 284 -1.22 29.17 24.70
C ALA A 284 -2.59 29.39 24.01
N LYS A 285 -3.52 30.08 24.68
CA LYS A 285 -4.85 30.41 24.14
C LYS A 285 -4.79 31.40 22.98
N GLU A 286 -3.90 32.40 23.07
CA GLU A 286 -3.67 33.33 21.96
C GLU A 286 -2.94 32.66 20.80
N ALA A 287 -2.03 31.73 21.08
CA ALA A 287 -1.32 30.95 20.08
C ALA A 287 -2.27 30.00 19.33
N GLU A 288 -3.21 29.35 20.01
CA GLU A 288 -4.30 28.57 19.39
C GLU A 288 -5.14 29.44 18.44
N LYS A 289 -5.58 30.62 18.91
CA LYS A 289 -6.34 31.57 18.09
C LYS A 289 -5.56 32.00 16.84
N SER A 290 -4.30 32.39 17.02
CA SER A 290 -3.41 32.81 15.92
C SER A 290 -3.16 31.67 14.94
N TYR A 291 -2.98 30.45 15.43
CA TYR A 291 -2.82 29.24 14.61
C TYR A 291 -4.06 28.95 13.74
N ARG A 292 -5.26 29.12 14.32
CA ARG A 292 -6.53 28.96 13.62
C ARG A 292 -6.70 30.00 12.51
N GLU A 293 -6.40 31.26 12.80
CA GLU A 293 -6.45 32.36 11.82
C GLU A 293 -5.44 32.16 10.68
N PHE A 294 -4.22 31.75 11.01
CA PHE A 294 -3.21 31.43 10.00
C PHE A 294 -3.61 30.23 9.14
N THR A 295 -4.23 29.21 9.73
CA THR A 295 -4.76 28.06 8.99
C THR A 295 -5.85 28.50 8.00
N PHE A 296 -6.75 29.39 8.43
CA PHE A 296 -7.76 29.96 7.55
C PHE A 296 -7.14 30.75 6.39
N TYR A 297 -6.10 31.54 6.67
CA TYR A 297 -5.31 32.24 5.65
C TYR A 297 -4.73 31.26 4.62
N LEU A 298 -4.10 30.16 5.06
CA LEU A 298 -3.56 29.14 4.17
C LEU A 298 -4.64 28.52 3.28
N HIS A 299 -5.85 28.27 3.81
CA HIS A 299 -6.98 27.80 3.01
C HIS A 299 -7.41 28.81 1.93
N GLN A 300 -7.42 30.11 2.22
CA GLN A 300 -7.78 31.14 1.24
C GLN A 300 -6.74 31.26 0.12
N VAL A 301 -5.45 31.25 0.49
CA VAL A 301 -4.33 31.27 -0.47
C VAL A 301 -4.42 30.06 -1.41
N VAL A 302 -4.62 28.86 -0.85
CA VAL A 302 -4.79 27.61 -1.61
C VAL A 302 -5.97 27.66 -2.59
N LYS A 303 -7.09 28.27 -2.20
CA LYS A 303 -8.30 28.37 -3.03
C LYS A 303 -8.19 29.44 -4.12
N GLY A 304 -7.03 30.09 -4.25
CA GLY A 304 -6.85 31.23 -5.17
C GLY A 304 -7.75 32.42 -4.80
N LYS A 305 -8.28 32.45 -3.58
CA LYS A 305 -9.13 33.51 -3.04
C LYS A 305 -8.35 34.35 -2.04
N ASP A 306 -7.07 34.59 -2.30
CA ASP A 306 -6.34 35.59 -1.52
C ASP A 306 -7.10 36.92 -1.66
N PRO A 307 -7.64 37.51 -0.57
CA PRO A 307 -8.40 38.76 -0.62
C PRO A 307 -7.63 39.91 -1.29
N ARG A 308 -6.30 39.77 -1.38
CA ARG A 308 -5.37 40.78 -1.91
C ARG A 308 -5.12 40.67 -3.42
N ARG A 309 -5.68 39.66 -4.12
CA ARG A 309 -5.59 39.53 -5.60
C ARG A 309 -6.08 40.75 -6.39
N LYS A 310 -6.79 41.68 -5.75
CA LYS A 310 -7.29 42.91 -6.39
C LYS A 310 -6.22 43.99 -6.62
N ASN A 311 -5.08 43.97 -5.91
CA ASN A 311 -3.99 44.96 -6.10
C ASN A 311 -2.69 44.28 -6.56
N GLN A 312 -2.35 44.44 -7.83
CA GLN A 312 -1.30 43.70 -8.58
C GLN A 312 0.16 44.03 -8.19
N THR A 313 0.43 44.66 -7.05
CA THR A 313 1.78 45.19 -6.70
C THR A 313 2.43 44.57 -5.46
N ILE A 314 1.79 43.61 -4.79
CA ILE A 314 2.35 42.96 -3.59
C ILE A 314 2.72 41.51 -3.92
N ASP A 315 3.93 41.10 -3.56
CA ASP A 315 4.47 39.74 -3.72
C ASP A 315 3.49 38.70 -3.16
N ILE A 316 2.76 38.02 -4.05
CA ILE A 316 1.65 37.12 -3.67
C ILE A 316 2.22 35.76 -3.29
N ASP A 317 1.99 35.36 -2.04
CA ASP A 317 2.25 34.00 -1.58
C ASP A 317 1.43 33.00 -2.42
N ASN A 318 2.06 32.28 -3.36
CA ASN A 318 1.42 31.19 -4.09
C ASN A 318 1.90 29.85 -3.54
N PHE A 319 1.01 29.12 -2.87
CA PHE A 319 1.34 27.82 -2.28
C PHE A 319 0.45 26.72 -2.86
N SER A 320 1.06 25.63 -3.31
CA SER A 320 0.32 24.39 -3.50
C SER A 320 -0.26 23.92 -2.17
N ARG A 321 -1.40 23.24 -2.20
CA ARG A 321 -2.04 22.57 -1.04
C ARG A 321 -1.04 21.80 -0.17
N LYS A 322 -0.16 21.04 -0.82
CA LYS A 322 0.91 20.28 -0.17
C LYS A 322 1.91 21.17 0.59
N ASN A 323 2.27 22.32 0.02
CA ASN A 323 3.16 23.25 0.67
C ASN A 323 2.46 23.93 1.85
N ALA A 324 1.18 24.29 1.71
CA ALA A 324 0.36 24.88 2.76
C ALA A 324 0.24 23.96 3.98
N GLY A 325 -0.07 22.67 3.80
CA GLY A 325 -0.12 21.70 4.92
C GLY A 325 1.24 21.54 5.63
N ARG A 326 2.36 21.56 4.89
CA ARG A 326 3.70 21.52 5.49
C ARG A 326 4.07 22.80 6.23
N ILE A 327 3.53 23.95 5.81
CA ILE A 327 3.71 25.21 6.50
C ILE A 327 2.93 25.19 7.81
N GLN A 328 1.66 24.80 7.75
CA GLN A 328 0.78 24.63 8.91
C GLN A 328 1.43 23.73 9.98
N ALA A 329 1.97 22.57 9.58
CA ALA A 329 2.62 21.64 10.52
C ALA A 329 3.89 22.20 11.18
N SER A 330 4.73 22.94 10.43
CA SER A 330 5.93 23.57 11.02
C SER A 330 5.57 24.67 12.01
N VAL A 331 4.52 25.42 11.73
CA VAL A 331 4.05 26.52 12.59
C VAL A 331 3.41 25.96 13.86
N LEU A 332 2.67 24.85 13.77
CA LEU A 332 2.13 24.17 14.95
C LEU A 332 3.24 23.78 15.93
N LEU A 333 4.31 23.16 15.43
CA LEU A 333 5.47 22.78 16.26
C LEU A 333 6.13 24.00 16.91
N MET A 334 6.36 25.06 16.13
CA MET A 334 6.94 26.30 16.65
C MET A 334 6.11 26.90 17.80
N LEU A 335 4.79 26.98 17.63
CA LEU A 335 3.89 27.52 18.66
C LEU A 335 3.76 26.57 19.86
N ALA A 336 3.78 25.26 19.63
CA ALA A 336 3.73 24.26 20.70
C ALA A 336 4.96 24.36 21.61
N GLU A 337 6.16 24.45 21.03
CA GLU A 337 7.41 24.68 21.78
C GLU A 337 7.42 26.04 22.48
N ALA A 338 6.87 27.08 21.84
CA ALA A 338 6.84 28.42 22.42
C ALA A 338 5.93 28.55 23.65
N PHE A 339 4.78 27.86 23.69
CA PHE A 339 3.73 28.15 24.68
C PHE A 339 3.22 26.95 25.48
N THR A 340 3.61 25.73 25.12
CA THR A 340 3.02 24.51 25.70
C THR A 340 4.04 23.40 25.97
N ASN A 341 5.34 23.74 26.00
CA ASN A 341 6.45 22.80 26.16
C ASN A 341 6.34 21.60 25.20
N GLY A 342 6.05 21.90 23.92
CA GLY A 342 5.95 20.91 22.85
C GLY A 342 4.59 20.20 22.72
N ASN A 343 3.59 20.51 23.57
CA ASN A 343 2.26 19.89 23.47
C ASN A 343 1.39 20.53 22.36
N ALA A 344 1.54 20.00 21.14
CA ALA A 344 0.83 20.47 19.96
C ALA A 344 -0.72 20.39 20.07
N GLU A 345 -1.28 19.45 20.84
CA GLU A 345 -2.74 19.30 20.99
C GLU A 345 -3.37 20.55 21.62
N LYS A 346 -2.66 21.18 22.57
CA LYS A 346 -3.09 22.42 23.23
C LYS A 346 -3.11 23.66 22.33
N ILE A 347 -2.41 23.62 21.19
CA ILE A 347 -2.40 24.70 20.20
C ILE A 347 -3.33 24.39 19.02
N GLN A 348 -3.47 23.11 18.65
CA GLN A 348 -4.26 22.72 17.49
C GLN A 348 -5.78 22.87 17.73
N GLY A 349 -6.27 22.54 18.92
CA GLY A 349 -7.70 22.59 19.26
C GLY A 349 -8.56 21.81 18.25
N MET A 350 -9.72 22.36 17.87
CA MET A 350 -10.61 21.80 16.82
C MET A 350 -10.23 22.22 15.39
N THR A 351 -9.02 22.76 15.18
CA THR A 351 -8.64 23.35 13.88
C THR A 351 -8.33 22.27 12.83
N GLY A 352 -9.06 22.28 11.72
CA GLY A 352 -8.87 21.36 10.60
C GLY A 352 -7.53 21.53 9.87
N ILE A 353 -6.99 20.44 9.32
CA ILE A 353 -5.70 20.41 8.60
C ILE A 353 -5.92 20.82 7.12
N VAL A 354 -5.01 21.64 6.57
CA VAL A 354 -4.98 21.97 5.14
C VAL A 354 -4.56 20.73 4.35
N GLU A 355 -5.52 20.09 3.69
CA GLU A 355 -5.32 18.85 2.91
C GLU A 355 -4.25 19.00 1.81
N SER A 356 -3.31 18.05 1.73
CA SER A 356 -2.32 17.99 0.65
C SER A 356 -2.85 17.25 -0.58
N SER A 357 -3.06 17.95 -1.71
CA SER A 357 -3.49 17.33 -2.99
C SER A 357 -2.37 16.66 -3.77
N SER A 358 -1.62 15.74 -3.17
CA SER A 358 -0.96 14.70 -3.97
C SER A 358 -1.84 13.47 -3.97
N GLN A 359 -2.99 13.58 -4.64
CA GLN A 359 -3.68 12.41 -5.15
C GLN A 359 -3.08 12.16 -6.53
N ASN A 360 -2.29 11.09 -6.65
CA ASN A 360 -2.29 10.40 -7.93
C ASN A 360 -3.72 9.86 -8.05
N GLU A 361 -4.55 10.46 -8.90
CA GLU A 361 -5.91 10.01 -9.21
C GLU A 361 -5.96 8.59 -9.84
N ASN A 362 -4.82 7.89 -9.93
CA ASN A 362 -4.69 6.52 -10.45
C ASN A 362 -4.37 5.43 -9.39
N GLU A 363 -4.33 5.73 -8.09
CA GLU A 363 -4.03 4.70 -7.08
C GLU A 363 -5.29 4.08 -6.47
N ALA A 364 -5.76 3.00 -7.09
CA ALA A 364 -6.94 2.23 -6.70
C ALA A 364 -7.11 2.06 -5.17
N VAL A 365 -8.32 2.39 -4.72
CA VAL A 365 -8.92 1.88 -3.47
C VAL A 365 -8.63 0.37 -3.41
N ILE A 366 -8.12 -0.10 -2.27
CA ILE A 366 -7.96 -1.54 -2.08
C ILE A 366 -9.35 -2.14 -2.13
N ASP A 367 -9.57 -2.99 -3.13
CA ASP A 367 -10.73 -3.87 -3.22
C ASP A 367 -10.72 -4.78 -1.98
N ILE A 368 -11.61 -4.45 -1.03
CA ILE A 368 -11.64 -5.05 0.30
C ILE A 368 -12.11 -6.50 0.21
N ASP A 369 -13.08 -6.77 -0.67
CA ASP A 369 -13.60 -8.11 -0.92
C ASP A 369 -12.47 -8.98 -1.47
N ALA A 370 -11.76 -8.50 -2.50
CA ALA A 370 -10.66 -9.29 -3.06
C ALA A 370 -9.46 -9.43 -2.11
N LEU A 371 -9.26 -8.52 -1.16
CA LEU A 371 -8.29 -8.69 -0.08
C LEU A 371 -8.75 -9.79 0.90
N GLY A 372 -10.03 -9.77 1.27
CA GLY A 372 -10.67 -10.81 2.09
C GLY A 372 -10.56 -12.19 1.44
N ASP A 373 -10.85 -12.30 0.14
CA ASP A 373 -10.78 -13.55 -0.62
C ASP A 373 -9.34 -14.10 -0.65
N ALA A 374 -8.37 -13.23 -0.95
CA ALA A 374 -6.96 -13.62 -0.99
C ALA A 374 -6.45 -14.10 0.37
N LEU A 375 -6.77 -13.39 1.45
CA LEU A 375 -6.37 -13.78 2.80
C LEU A 375 -7.07 -15.07 3.26
N SER A 376 -8.35 -15.22 2.93
CA SER A 376 -9.13 -16.44 3.22
C SER A 376 -8.56 -17.66 2.50
N TYR A 377 -8.18 -17.50 1.22
CA TYR A 377 -7.51 -18.54 0.44
C TYR A 377 -6.20 -18.99 1.09
N TYR A 378 -5.32 -18.04 1.47
CA TYR A 378 -4.06 -18.37 2.14
C TYR A 378 -4.28 -19.04 3.50
N TYR A 379 -5.25 -18.56 4.27
CA TYR A 379 -5.55 -19.10 5.59
C TYR A 379 -6.11 -20.53 5.52
N GLN A 380 -7.10 -20.76 4.64
CA GLN A 380 -7.68 -22.10 4.39
C GLN A 380 -6.63 -23.11 3.95
N PHE A 381 -5.74 -22.69 3.06
CA PHE A 381 -4.64 -23.53 2.60
C PHE A 381 -3.72 -23.88 3.76
N PHE A 382 -3.29 -22.88 4.55
CA PHE A 382 -2.46 -23.09 5.72
C PHE A 382 -3.09 -24.07 6.71
N GLU A 383 -4.36 -23.86 7.09
CA GLU A 383 -5.05 -24.66 8.09
C GLU A 383 -5.16 -26.12 7.66
N GLN A 384 -5.72 -26.38 6.47
CA GLN A 384 -5.98 -27.74 6.00
C GLN A 384 -4.71 -28.52 5.66
N VAL A 385 -3.68 -27.85 5.11
CA VAL A 385 -2.39 -28.50 4.87
C VAL A 385 -1.68 -28.79 6.19
N THR A 386 -1.78 -27.89 7.17
CA THR A 386 -1.17 -28.13 8.49
C THR A 386 -1.84 -29.31 9.19
N ASP A 387 -3.17 -29.35 9.18
CA ASP A 387 -3.96 -30.49 9.69
C ASP A 387 -3.60 -31.80 8.97
N PHE A 388 -3.56 -31.80 7.63
CA PHE A 388 -3.10 -32.95 6.85
C PHE A 388 -1.71 -33.47 7.26
N LEU A 389 -0.77 -32.56 7.50
CA LEU A 389 0.61 -32.91 7.84
C LEU A 389 0.74 -33.38 9.30
N LEU A 390 0.21 -32.62 10.26
CA LEU A 390 0.38 -32.89 11.68
C LEU A 390 -0.45 -34.09 12.16
N GLU A 391 -1.61 -34.34 11.54
CA GLU A 391 -2.43 -35.53 11.80
C GLU A 391 -2.03 -36.73 10.93
N HIS A 392 -0.89 -36.65 10.23
CA HIS A 392 -0.33 -37.77 9.47
C HIS A 392 -1.30 -38.41 8.46
N LYS A 393 -2.17 -37.59 7.85
CA LYS A 393 -3.20 -38.08 6.91
C LYS A 393 -2.56 -38.63 5.63
N PRO A 394 -3.13 -39.68 5.02
CA PRO A 394 -2.56 -40.29 3.83
C PRO A 394 -2.83 -39.46 2.58
N TYR A 395 -1.89 -39.46 1.64
CA TYR A 395 -2.13 -39.08 0.25
C TYR A 395 -2.94 -40.17 -0.48
N PRO A 396 -3.72 -39.80 -1.53
CA PRO A 396 -4.11 -38.43 -1.88
C PRO A 396 -5.06 -37.83 -0.82
N TYR A 397 -5.07 -36.51 -0.67
CA TYR A 397 -5.94 -35.84 0.31
C TYR A 397 -6.61 -34.63 -0.29
N ALA A 398 -7.94 -34.53 -0.16
CA ALA A 398 -8.70 -33.41 -0.68
C ALA A 398 -8.76 -32.26 0.33
N ILE A 399 -8.60 -31.04 -0.17
CA ILE A 399 -8.77 -29.79 0.58
C ILE A 399 -9.75 -28.89 -0.16
N LYS A 400 -10.52 -28.11 0.59
CA LYS A 400 -11.51 -27.17 0.07
C LYS A 400 -10.98 -25.74 0.18
N LEU A 401 -10.81 -25.07 -0.95
CA LEU A 401 -10.38 -23.66 -0.98
C LEU A 401 -11.56 -22.81 -1.46
N LEU A 402 -11.52 -21.50 -1.16
CA LEU A 402 -12.64 -20.57 -1.31
C LEU A 402 -13.35 -20.66 -2.67
N GLU A 403 -12.57 -20.84 -3.74
CA GLU A 403 -13.04 -20.78 -5.12
C GLU A 403 -13.02 -22.15 -5.83
N HIS A 404 -12.35 -23.15 -5.24
CA HIS A 404 -12.16 -24.46 -5.85
C HIS A 404 -11.64 -25.49 -4.85
N ASP A 405 -11.88 -26.77 -5.15
CA ASP A 405 -11.23 -27.86 -4.45
C ASP A 405 -9.82 -28.08 -4.99
N ALA A 406 -8.97 -28.70 -4.17
CA ALA A 406 -7.64 -29.16 -4.58
C ALA A 406 -7.32 -30.52 -3.98
N ILE A 407 -6.48 -31.29 -4.67
CA ILE A 407 -6.02 -32.59 -4.20
C ILE A 407 -4.52 -32.48 -3.94
N LEU A 408 -4.14 -32.78 -2.71
CA LEU A 408 -2.76 -32.94 -2.29
C LEU A 408 -2.28 -34.32 -2.72
N VAL A 409 -1.16 -34.36 -3.42
CA VAL A 409 -0.49 -35.58 -3.88
C VAL A 409 1.00 -35.48 -3.56
N PRO A 410 1.77 -36.58 -3.58
CA PRO A 410 3.20 -36.44 -3.48
C PRO A 410 3.81 -35.74 -4.70
N GLN A 411 5.01 -35.17 -4.53
CA GLN A 411 5.72 -34.54 -5.63
C GLN A 411 6.16 -35.63 -6.60
N ILE A 412 5.62 -35.59 -7.81
CA ILE A 412 5.91 -36.55 -8.88
C ILE A 412 6.66 -35.80 -9.98
N PRO A 413 7.70 -36.38 -10.59
CA PRO A 413 8.42 -35.72 -11.68
C PRO A 413 7.44 -35.22 -12.75
N THR A 414 7.56 -33.94 -13.13
CA THR A 414 6.71 -33.26 -14.12
C THR A 414 5.26 -32.97 -13.74
N TYR A 415 4.77 -33.41 -12.57
CA TYR A 415 3.42 -33.12 -12.09
C TYR A 415 3.43 -32.24 -10.83
N PRO A 416 2.44 -31.34 -10.66
CA PRO A 416 2.37 -30.50 -9.48
C PRO A 416 1.96 -31.32 -8.24
N GLN A 417 2.50 -30.95 -7.08
CA GLN A 417 2.17 -31.56 -5.78
C GLN A 417 0.75 -31.20 -5.29
N ILE A 418 0.16 -30.14 -5.85
CA ILE A 418 -1.20 -29.69 -5.56
C ILE A 418 -1.94 -29.66 -6.88
N MET A 419 -2.95 -30.50 -7.02
CA MET A 419 -3.76 -30.62 -8.21
C MET A 419 -4.98 -29.71 -8.11
N THR A 420 -5.11 -28.78 -9.05
CA THR A 420 -6.21 -27.81 -9.13
C THR A 420 -6.85 -27.84 -10.51
N PRO A 421 -8.08 -27.32 -10.68
CA PRO A 421 -8.68 -27.16 -12.00
C PRO A 421 -7.82 -26.34 -12.98
N PHE A 422 -6.88 -25.54 -12.48
CA PHE A 422 -6.11 -24.57 -13.24
C PHE A 422 -4.76 -25.08 -13.75
N ASN A 423 -4.18 -26.11 -13.12
CA ASN A 423 -2.83 -26.59 -13.44
C ASN A 423 -2.77 -27.94 -14.18
N GLY A 424 -3.92 -28.43 -14.67
CA GLY A 424 -4.07 -29.66 -15.45
C GLY A 424 -4.17 -29.48 -16.97
N ALA A 425 -3.93 -28.29 -17.52
CA ALA A 425 -4.06 -28.05 -18.97
C ALA A 425 -2.79 -28.44 -19.75
N ASN A 426 -2.96 -29.20 -20.84
CA ASN A 426 -1.93 -29.67 -21.80
C ASN A 426 -1.19 -30.98 -21.42
N ARG A 427 0.15 -31.02 -21.58
CA ARG A 427 0.97 -32.24 -21.59
C ARG A 427 1.08 -32.96 -20.23
N PHE A 428 0.50 -32.37 -19.18
CA PHE A 428 0.57 -32.82 -17.78
C PHE A 428 -0.84 -32.94 -17.17
N ASP A 429 -1.82 -33.34 -17.97
CA ASP A 429 -3.19 -33.49 -17.50
C ASP A 429 -3.32 -34.65 -16.50
N TRP A 430 -3.24 -34.29 -15.22
CA TRP A 430 -3.30 -35.23 -14.11
C TRP A 430 -4.68 -35.91 -13.96
N ARG A 431 -5.74 -35.36 -14.56
CA ARG A 431 -7.11 -35.94 -14.54
C ARG A 431 -7.22 -37.24 -15.33
N ILE A 432 -6.21 -37.54 -16.15
CA ILE A 432 -6.02 -38.84 -16.79
C ILE A 432 -5.79 -39.92 -15.74
N TYR A 433 -5.09 -39.60 -14.64
CA TYR A 433 -4.66 -40.55 -13.62
C TYR A 433 -5.55 -40.54 -12.39
N PHE A 434 -6.18 -39.40 -12.06
CA PHE A 434 -7.09 -39.28 -10.92
C PHE A 434 -8.56 -39.26 -11.36
N ASN A 435 -9.41 -39.89 -10.55
CA ASN A 435 -10.85 -39.72 -10.63
C ASN A 435 -11.28 -38.61 -9.66
N PRO A 436 -11.69 -37.42 -10.15
CA PRO A 436 -12.06 -36.32 -9.27
C PRO A 436 -13.30 -36.63 -8.42
N ASP A 437 -14.20 -37.50 -8.88
CA ASP A 437 -15.43 -37.83 -8.16
C ASP A 437 -15.19 -38.76 -6.95
N VAL A 438 -14.14 -39.59 -7.03
CA VAL A 438 -13.79 -40.59 -6.01
C VAL A 438 -12.52 -40.20 -5.25
N LEU A 439 -11.85 -39.11 -5.67
CA LEU A 439 -10.63 -38.57 -5.07
C LEU A 439 -9.47 -39.59 -4.98
N ASP A 440 -9.41 -40.52 -5.92
CA ASP A 440 -8.42 -41.60 -5.94
C ASP A 440 -7.85 -41.85 -7.35
N LEU A 441 -6.75 -42.60 -7.42
CA LEU A 441 -6.14 -43.04 -8.67
C LEU A 441 -7.08 -43.96 -9.46
N ARG A 442 -7.15 -43.73 -10.77
CA ARG A 442 -7.79 -44.67 -11.70
C ARG A 442 -6.98 -45.97 -11.75
N ASN A 443 -7.67 -47.07 -12.01
CA ASN A 443 -7.00 -48.30 -12.44
C ASN A 443 -6.45 -48.15 -13.88
N GLU A 444 -5.62 -49.11 -14.30
CA GLU A 444 -4.96 -49.05 -15.60
C GLU A 444 -5.95 -48.95 -16.77
N THR A 445 -7.05 -49.71 -16.70
CA THR A 445 -8.14 -49.65 -17.70
C THR A 445 -8.74 -48.25 -17.79
N GLY A 446 -8.99 -47.62 -16.64
CA GLY A 446 -9.54 -46.26 -16.55
C GLY A 446 -8.59 -45.20 -17.11
N VAL A 447 -7.29 -45.34 -16.83
CA VAL A 447 -6.25 -44.46 -17.40
C VAL A 447 -6.18 -44.62 -18.93
N LYS A 448 -6.11 -45.86 -19.42
CA LYS A 448 -6.08 -46.14 -20.86
C LYS A 448 -7.32 -45.58 -21.56
N ALA A 449 -8.50 -45.78 -20.98
CA ALA A 449 -9.75 -45.21 -21.49
C ALA A 449 -9.72 -43.67 -21.54
N ALA A 450 -9.18 -43.02 -20.52
CA ALA A 450 -9.03 -41.56 -20.51
C ALA A 450 -8.09 -41.06 -21.61
N VAL A 451 -6.96 -41.75 -21.84
CA VAL A 451 -6.02 -41.42 -22.93
C VAL A 451 -6.67 -41.60 -24.31
N MET A 452 -7.39 -42.70 -24.51
CA MET A 452 -8.07 -43.02 -25.78
C MET A 452 -9.11 -41.97 -26.18
N ARG A 453 -9.73 -41.31 -25.20
CA ARG A 453 -10.70 -40.22 -25.44
C ARG A 453 -10.07 -38.92 -25.92
N SER A 454 -8.75 -38.75 -25.81
CA SER A 454 -8.09 -37.51 -26.22
C SER A 454 -7.99 -37.37 -27.74
N GLU A 455 -8.28 -36.18 -28.28
CA GLU A 455 -8.09 -35.89 -29.71
C GLU A 455 -6.64 -36.12 -30.16
N VAL A 456 -5.69 -35.88 -29.25
CA VAL A 456 -4.26 -36.09 -29.52
C VAL A 456 -3.99 -37.55 -29.83
N TYR A 457 -4.57 -38.49 -29.07
CA TYR A 457 -4.42 -39.93 -29.29
C TYR A 457 -5.00 -40.37 -30.65
N GLN A 458 -6.19 -39.88 -30.98
CA GLN A 458 -6.89 -40.23 -32.23
C GLN A 458 -6.12 -39.81 -33.49
N ARG A 459 -5.34 -38.72 -33.42
CA ARG A 459 -4.54 -38.21 -34.56
C ARG A 459 -3.16 -38.89 -34.72
N LYS A 460 -2.83 -39.92 -33.94
CA LYS A 460 -1.52 -40.61 -34.01
C LYS A 460 -1.60 -41.93 -34.76
N SER A 461 -0.46 -42.36 -35.30
CA SER A 461 -0.32 -43.70 -35.90
C SER A 461 -0.51 -44.80 -34.86
N PRO A 462 -0.93 -46.02 -35.25
CA PRO A 462 -1.14 -47.13 -34.32
C PRO A 462 0.07 -47.43 -33.42
N SER A 463 1.28 -47.37 -33.96
CA SER A 463 2.53 -47.53 -33.20
C SER A 463 2.72 -46.46 -32.11
N LYS A 464 2.33 -45.21 -32.39
CA LYS A 464 2.40 -44.11 -31.42
C LYS A 464 1.26 -44.19 -30.39
N GLN A 465 0.09 -44.68 -30.78
CA GLN A 465 -1.03 -44.93 -29.87
C GLN A 465 -0.66 -45.97 -28.81
N ALA A 466 -0.11 -47.12 -29.22
CA ALA A 466 0.38 -48.14 -28.29
C ALA A 466 1.44 -47.59 -27.32
N LEU A 467 2.39 -46.79 -27.82
CA LEU A 467 3.39 -46.12 -26.98
C LEU A 467 2.77 -45.15 -25.97
N MET A 468 1.72 -44.41 -26.35
CA MET A 468 1.03 -43.50 -25.42
C MET A 468 0.31 -44.25 -24.30
N LEU A 469 -0.33 -45.38 -24.59
CA LEU A 469 -0.98 -46.21 -23.58
C LEU A 469 0.01 -46.82 -22.60
N ASN A 470 1.15 -47.33 -23.11
CA ASN A 470 2.21 -47.89 -22.25
C ASN A 470 2.79 -46.80 -21.34
N ARG A 471 3.11 -45.62 -21.87
CA ARG A 471 3.59 -44.49 -21.07
C ARG A 471 2.60 -44.04 -20.00
N ALA A 472 1.30 -44.11 -20.28
CA ALA A 472 0.28 -43.78 -19.29
C ALA A 472 0.21 -44.83 -18.17
N ALA A 473 0.34 -46.11 -18.49
CA ALA A 473 0.44 -47.16 -17.47
C ALA A 473 1.71 -47.01 -16.61
N ASP A 474 2.86 -46.73 -17.23
CA ASP A 474 4.13 -46.46 -16.51
C ASP A 474 4.01 -45.25 -15.59
N THR A 475 3.35 -44.19 -16.06
CA THR A 475 3.10 -42.99 -15.28
C THR A 475 2.19 -43.30 -14.09
N LEU A 476 1.10 -44.07 -14.28
CA LEU A 476 0.23 -44.52 -13.19
C LEU A 476 1.00 -45.29 -12.11
N ASN A 477 1.92 -46.18 -12.50
CA ASN A 477 2.76 -46.90 -11.56
C ASN A 477 3.72 -45.97 -10.80
N THR A 478 4.21 -44.93 -11.46
CA THR A 478 5.00 -43.86 -10.81
C THR A 478 4.17 -43.13 -9.74
N PHE A 479 2.91 -42.80 -10.04
CA PHE A 479 1.97 -42.22 -9.06
C PHE A 479 1.80 -43.14 -7.84
N ARG A 480 1.50 -44.42 -8.06
CA ARG A 480 1.31 -45.41 -6.99
C ARG A 480 2.55 -45.54 -6.10
N ALA A 481 3.73 -45.68 -6.69
CA ALA A 481 4.98 -45.82 -5.95
C ALA A 481 5.28 -44.55 -5.12
N ALA A 482 5.05 -43.36 -5.68
CA ALA A 482 5.25 -42.11 -4.96
C ALA A 482 4.29 -41.96 -3.76
N ILE A 483 3.02 -42.34 -3.93
CA ILE A 483 2.00 -42.30 -2.86
C ILE A 483 2.37 -43.26 -1.73
N LEU A 484 2.68 -44.52 -2.06
CA LEU A 484 3.08 -45.52 -1.07
C LEU A 484 4.28 -45.05 -0.25
N LYS A 485 5.32 -44.54 -0.93
CA LYS A 485 6.54 -44.04 -0.27
C LYS A 485 6.27 -42.83 0.64
N ALA A 486 5.49 -41.86 0.16
CA ALA A 486 5.16 -40.66 0.94
C ALA A 486 4.16 -40.93 2.09
N ASN A 487 3.41 -42.03 2.04
CA ASN A 487 2.52 -42.46 3.12
C ASN A 487 3.23 -43.34 4.16
N SER A 488 4.31 -44.04 3.79
CA SER A 488 5.14 -44.79 4.73
C SER A 488 6.10 -43.93 5.56
N ASP A 489 6.33 -42.68 5.16
CA ASP A 489 7.25 -41.75 5.82
C ASP A 489 6.59 -40.38 5.97
N TYR A 490 6.19 -40.05 7.21
CA TYR A 490 5.53 -38.78 7.50
C TYR A 490 6.47 -37.56 7.42
N TYR A 491 7.79 -37.77 7.44
CA TYR A 491 8.80 -36.73 7.25
C TYR A 491 9.40 -36.75 5.84
N HIS A 492 8.76 -37.46 4.90
CA HIS A 492 9.20 -37.51 3.52
C HIS A 492 9.32 -36.09 2.93
N ASN A 493 10.38 -35.81 2.18
CA ASN A 493 10.70 -34.46 1.65
C ASN A 493 9.52 -33.74 0.97
N THR A 494 8.65 -34.50 0.31
CA THR A 494 7.39 -34.00 -0.25
C THR A 494 6.47 -33.38 0.80
N ARG A 495 6.24 -34.04 1.94
CA ARG A 495 5.42 -33.53 3.05
C ARG A 495 6.04 -32.26 3.64
N LEU A 496 7.36 -32.27 3.85
CA LEU A 496 8.10 -31.10 4.34
C LEU A 496 8.02 -29.91 3.37
N SER A 497 8.16 -30.16 2.06
CA SER A 497 8.01 -29.14 1.01
C SER A 497 6.60 -28.54 0.99
N LEU A 498 5.58 -29.36 1.22
CA LEU A 498 4.19 -28.89 1.33
C LEU A 498 3.98 -28.04 2.59
N GLY A 499 4.60 -28.44 3.70
CA GLY A 499 4.59 -27.66 4.94
C GLY A 499 5.26 -26.29 4.76
N LEU A 500 6.38 -26.24 4.02
CA LEU A 500 7.02 -24.97 3.68
C LEU A 500 6.10 -24.05 2.87
N LEU A 501 5.29 -24.60 1.95
CA LEU A 501 4.31 -23.84 1.20
C LEU A 501 3.16 -23.33 2.09
N ALA A 502 2.70 -24.12 3.07
CA ALA A 502 1.73 -23.69 4.07
C ALA A 502 2.29 -22.57 4.98
N MET A 503 3.57 -22.65 5.38
CA MET A 503 4.24 -21.55 6.09
C MET A 503 4.27 -20.27 5.25
N ARG A 504 4.50 -20.36 3.92
CA ARG A 504 4.45 -19.20 3.01
C ARG A 504 3.04 -18.60 2.90
N ALA A 505 2.00 -19.44 2.91
CA ALA A 505 0.63 -18.95 2.98
C ALA A 505 0.39 -18.17 4.28
N TYR A 506 0.82 -18.73 5.42
CA TYR A 506 0.67 -18.07 6.71
C TYR A 506 1.49 -16.78 6.82
N PHE A 507 2.65 -16.68 6.14
CA PHE A 507 3.40 -15.43 6.03
C PHE A 507 2.55 -14.29 5.45
N MET A 508 1.76 -14.57 4.41
CA MET A 508 0.86 -13.58 3.79
C MET A 508 -0.21 -13.09 4.78
N VAL A 509 -0.78 -14.01 5.57
CA VAL A 509 -1.75 -13.70 6.64
C VAL A 509 -1.08 -12.89 7.75
N MET A 510 0.12 -13.30 8.19
CA MET A 510 0.87 -12.65 9.25
C MET A 510 1.32 -11.23 8.90
N MET A 511 1.60 -10.94 7.62
CA MET A 511 1.88 -9.57 7.16
C MET A 511 0.68 -8.64 7.41
N ASP A 512 -0.54 -9.11 7.23
CA ASP A 512 -1.76 -8.33 7.53
C ASP A 512 -2.00 -8.22 9.05
N ILE A 513 -2.03 -9.37 9.74
CA ILE A 513 -2.28 -9.45 11.18
C ILE A 513 -1.32 -8.59 11.99
N THR A 514 -0.03 -8.60 11.63
CA THR A 514 1.00 -7.84 12.36
C THR A 514 1.21 -6.45 11.76
N GLY A 515 0.94 -6.25 10.47
CA GLY A 515 1.26 -5.00 9.76
C GLY A 515 2.76 -4.79 9.56
N LEU A 516 3.59 -5.79 9.83
CA LEU A 516 5.03 -5.76 9.58
C LEU A 516 5.32 -5.67 8.08
N ASN A 517 6.46 -5.07 7.74
CA ASN A 517 6.91 -5.09 6.35
C ASN A 517 7.58 -6.43 6.06
N ASP A 518 7.59 -6.82 4.78
CA ASP A 518 8.10 -8.11 4.28
C ASP A 518 9.47 -8.46 4.89
N VAL A 519 10.44 -7.56 4.77
CA VAL A 519 11.79 -7.73 5.34
C VAL A 519 11.74 -8.00 6.84
N THR A 520 11.00 -7.20 7.60
CA THR A 520 10.98 -7.29 9.07
C THR A 520 10.33 -8.59 9.54
N LEU A 521 9.32 -9.09 8.81
CA LEU A 521 8.69 -10.37 9.12
C LEU A 521 9.60 -11.55 8.72
N ALA A 522 10.23 -11.47 7.55
CA ALA A 522 11.08 -12.54 7.03
C ALA A 522 12.38 -12.70 7.84
N THR A 523 13.04 -11.60 8.21
CA THR A 523 14.33 -11.62 8.95
C THR A 523 14.15 -11.61 10.46
N MET A 524 12.99 -12.01 10.96
CA MET A 524 12.68 -11.97 12.37
C MET A 524 13.46 -13.05 13.10
N PRO A 525 14.34 -12.69 14.07
CA PRO A 525 15.00 -13.67 14.90
C PRO A 525 13.98 -14.52 15.65
N TRP A 526 14.26 -15.80 15.84
CA TRP A 526 13.39 -16.71 16.54
C TRP A 526 14.13 -17.83 17.25
N ASN A 527 13.76 -18.07 18.50
CA ASN A 527 14.15 -19.21 19.30
C ASN A 527 12.90 -19.86 19.92
N ASP A 528 12.68 -21.14 19.59
CA ASP A 528 11.52 -21.91 20.02
C ASP A 528 11.40 -22.12 21.54
N GLU A 529 12.49 -21.93 22.31
CA GLU A 529 12.54 -22.11 23.77
C GLU A 529 12.35 -20.79 24.54
N ASN A 530 12.79 -19.65 23.98
CA ASN A 530 12.93 -18.39 24.74
C ASN A 530 12.02 -17.25 24.27
N ASP A 531 11.48 -17.30 23.05
CA ASP A 531 10.76 -16.16 22.46
C ASP A 531 9.22 -16.23 22.60
N LEU A 532 8.68 -17.28 23.25
CA LEU A 532 7.27 -17.35 23.65
C LEU A 532 7.07 -16.65 25.00
N LEU A 533 7.09 -15.32 24.98
CA LEU A 533 6.74 -14.51 26.14
C LEU A 533 5.24 -14.18 26.12
N GLU A 534 4.47 -14.88 26.95
CA GLU A 534 3.09 -14.50 27.24
C GLU A 534 3.09 -13.20 28.07
N GLU A 535 2.18 -12.27 27.77
CA GLU A 535 1.92 -11.15 28.70
C GLU A 535 1.37 -11.68 30.04
N GLU A 536 1.58 -10.96 31.15
CA GLU A 536 1.16 -11.36 32.51
C GLU A 536 -0.34 -11.71 32.63
N ASN A 537 -1.16 -11.21 31.70
CA ASN A 537 -2.60 -11.43 31.58
C ASN A 537 -2.99 -12.52 30.55
N GLY A 538 -2.05 -13.13 29.82
CA GLY A 538 -2.28 -14.22 28.86
C GLY A 538 -2.93 -13.81 27.52
N ASP A 539 -3.18 -12.52 27.31
CA ASP A 539 -4.03 -11.98 26.24
C ASP A 539 -3.32 -11.86 24.87
N SER A 540 -2.00 -11.74 24.81
CA SER A 540 -1.27 -11.57 23.55
C SER A 540 0.13 -12.20 23.58
N ILE A 541 0.65 -12.58 22.40
CA ILE A 541 2.06 -13.02 22.26
C ILE A 541 2.87 -11.81 21.84
N LYS A 542 3.85 -11.42 22.66
CA LYS A 542 4.84 -10.41 22.27
C LYS A 542 5.96 -11.06 21.50
N LEU A 543 6.23 -10.50 20.33
CA LEU A 543 7.34 -10.89 19.50
C LEU A 543 8.35 -9.75 19.48
N ARG A 544 9.63 -10.06 19.73
CA ARG A 544 10.71 -9.09 19.86
C ARG A 544 11.61 -9.14 18.62
N ASN A 545 11.95 -7.97 18.08
CA ASN A 545 12.89 -7.85 16.97
C ASN A 545 13.87 -6.68 17.21
N ILE A 546 15.13 -6.81 16.81
CA ILE A 546 16.14 -5.77 16.96
C ILE A 546 16.44 -5.16 15.59
N LYS A 547 16.16 -3.86 15.42
CA LYS A 547 16.43 -3.15 14.16
C LYS A 547 17.83 -2.53 14.16
N HIS A 548 18.82 -3.28 13.69
CA HIS A 548 20.20 -2.79 13.56
C HIS A 548 20.33 -1.54 12.67
N ARG A 549 19.58 -1.47 11.55
CA ARG A 549 19.56 -0.28 10.66
C ARG A 549 18.93 0.99 11.25
N ALA A 550 18.38 0.91 12.47
CA ALA A 550 17.78 2.03 13.19
C ALA A 550 18.48 2.27 14.53
N GLY A 551 19.79 2.01 14.61
CA GLY A 551 20.59 2.20 15.83
C GLY A 551 20.36 1.13 16.90
N GLY A 552 20.01 -0.10 16.50
CA GLY A 552 19.82 -1.21 17.44
C GLY A 552 18.50 -1.16 18.24
N LYS A 553 17.51 -0.39 17.79
CA LYS A 553 16.23 -0.25 18.49
C LYS A 553 15.51 -1.61 18.61
N VAL A 554 15.21 -2.01 19.85
CA VAL A 554 14.32 -3.13 20.16
C VAL A 554 12.90 -2.74 19.78
N VAL A 555 12.23 -3.61 19.06
CA VAL A 555 10.89 -3.40 18.54
C VAL A 555 10.05 -4.61 18.89
N GLU A 556 9.05 -4.39 19.72
CA GLU A 556 8.06 -5.38 20.11
C GLU A 556 6.80 -5.23 19.26
N PHE A 557 6.14 -6.35 18.98
CA PHE A 557 4.83 -6.35 18.36
C PHE A 557 4.00 -7.49 18.94
N SER A 558 2.72 -7.24 19.14
CA SER A 558 1.80 -8.22 19.71
C SER A 558 0.98 -8.92 18.63
N ILE A 559 0.88 -10.23 18.73
CA ILE A 559 -0.17 -10.99 18.04
C ILE A 559 -1.41 -10.91 18.93
N GLN A 560 -2.48 -10.33 18.40
CA GLN A 560 -3.74 -10.20 19.13
C GLN A 560 -4.29 -11.56 19.54
N ARG A 561 -4.97 -11.60 20.70
CA ARG A 561 -5.59 -12.77 21.31
C ARG A 561 -6.26 -13.74 20.32
N LYS A 562 -7.06 -13.20 19.40
CA LYS A 562 -7.80 -13.97 18.38
C LYS A 562 -6.94 -14.75 17.38
N PHE A 563 -5.68 -14.35 17.18
CA PHE A 563 -4.74 -15.00 16.25
C PHE A 563 -3.65 -15.82 16.97
N LYS A 564 -3.69 -15.87 18.31
CA LYS A 564 -2.78 -16.70 19.12
C LYS A 564 -2.89 -18.19 18.73
N PRO A 565 -4.09 -18.79 18.59
CA PRO A 565 -4.21 -20.21 18.24
C PRO A 565 -3.59 -20.54 16.87
N SER A 566 -3.87 -19.73 15.85
CA SER A 566 -3.30 -19.94 14.51
C SER A 566 -1.78 -19.78 14.49
N PHE A 567 -1.23 -18.89 15.32
CA PHE A 567 0.21 -18.73 15.45
C PHE A 567 0.86 -19.95 16.14
N ILE A 568 0.23 -20.49 17.19
CA ILE A 568 0.70 -21.74 17.82
C ILE A 568 0.68 -22.90 16.81
N THR A 569 -0.38 -23.02 16.02
CA THR A 569 -0.45 -24.02 14.93
C THR A 569 0.67 -23.83 13.91
N PHE A 570 0.98 -22.58 13.55
CA PHE A 570 2.12 -22.28 12.69
C PHE A 570 3.46 -22.70 13.31
N LEU A 571 3.66 -22.52 14.62
CA LEU A 571 4.89 -22.97 15.28
C LEU A 571 5.01 -24.50 15.30
N LYS A 572 3.90 -25.23 15.47
CA LYS A 572 3.89 -26.69 15.33
C LYS A 572 4.28 -27.12 13.91
N LEU A 573 3.70 -26.48 12.89
CA LEU A 573 4.07 -26.70 11.49
C LEU A 573 5.55 -26.40 11.24
N ARG A 574 6.06 -25.28 11.77
CA ARG A 574 7.45 -24.88 11.64
C ARG A 574 8.39 -25.96 12.17
N ARG A 575 8.11 -26.49 13.37
CA ARG A 575 8.88 -27.58 13.99
C ARG A 575 8.81 -28.86 13.15
N PHE A 576 7.64 -29.18 12.59
CA PHE A 576 7.48 -30.30 11.68
C PHE A 576 8.37 -30.16 10.42
N VAL A 577 8.37 -29.00 9.78
CA VAL A 577 9.19 -28.74 8.57
C VAL A 577 10.70 -28.74 8.86
N LEU A 578 11.07 -28.34 10.08
CA LEU A 578 12.46 -28.36 10.55
C LEU A 578 12.96 -29.77 10.89
N ASP A 579 12.08 -30.74 11.16
CA ASP A 579 12.46 -32.14 11.33
C ASP A 579 13.65 -32.34 12.30
N GLY A 580 13.56 -31.73 13.48
CA GLY A 580 14.58 -31.78 14.52
C GLY A 580 15.78 -30.83 14.36
N TYR A 581 15.87 -30.08 13.26
CA TYR A 581 16.88 -29.04 13.06
C TYR A 581 16.42 -27.68 13.64
N SER A 582 17.36 -26.76 13.85
CA SER A 582 17.07 -25.39 14.29
C SER A 582 17.23 -24.39 13.14
N CYS A 583 16.57 -23.24 13.27
CA CYS A 583 16.75 -22.10 12.39
C CYS A 583 16.55 -20.82 13.20
N ASP A 584 17.47 -19.87 13.06
CA ASP A 584 17.51 -18.66 13.89
C ASP A 584 16.46 -17.61 13.49
N THR A 585 15.67 -17.88 12.44
CA THR A 585 14.61 -17.00 11.96
C THR A 585 13.23 -17.67 12.04
N LEU A 586 12.20 -16.85 12.28
CA LEU A 586 10.81 -17.32 12.37
C LEU A 586 10.36 -17.97 11.06
N TYR A 587 10.70 -17.33 9.94
CA TYR A 587 10.48 -17.83 8.59
C TYR A 587 11.81 -18.20 7.94
N PHE A 588 11.78 -19.21 7.08
CA PHE A 588 12.94 -19.69 6.34
C PHE A 588 12.51 -20.32 5.01
N THR A 589 13.49 -20.75 4.24
CA THR A 589 13.34 -21.55 3.03
C THR A 589 14.12 -22.85 3.16
N GLY A 590 13.81 -23.84 2.31
CA GLY A 590 14.34 -25.20 2.49
C GLY A 590 13.64 -25.95 3.62
N THR A 591 14.05 -27.20 3.82
CA THR A 591 13.49 -28.14 4.80
C THR A 591 14.63 -28.81 5.59
N SER A 592 14.33 -29.26 6.81
CA SER A 592 15.29 -29.95 7.69
C SER A 592 16.63 -29.17 7.80
N LYS A 593 17.77 -29.84 7.67
CA LYS A 593 19.13 -29.24 7.67
C LYS A 593 19.38 -28.13 6.65
N ASN A 594 18.56 -28.01 5.62
CA ASN A 594 18.70 -26.99 4.58
C ASN A 594 17.90 -25.72 4.91
N ALA A 595 17.19 -25.69 6.04
CA ALA A 595 16.38 -24.56 6.47
C ALA A 595 17.23 -23.31 6.72
N LYS A 596 17.08 -22.31 5.85
CA LYS A 596 17.77 -21.02 5.97
C LYS A 596 17.02 -19.92 5.21
N LEU A 597 17.28 -18.67 5.57
CA LEU A 597 16.77 -17.52 4.83
C LEU A 597 17.79 -17.05 3.78
N GLU A 598 17.39 -16.97 2.50
CA GLU A 598 18.28 -16.58 1.40
C GLU A 598 18.28 -15.06 1.14
N GLY A 599 19.34 -14.55 0.52
CA GLY A 599 19.59 -13.10 0.37
C GLY A 599 18.51 -12.31 -0.39
N LEU A 600 17.79 -12.92 -1.34
CA LEU A 600 16.66 -12.24 -2.01
C LEU A 600 15.45 -12.07 -1.09
N GLN A 601 15.20 -13.01 -0.18
CA GLN A 601 14.11 -12.94 0.78
C GLN A 601 14.43 -11.97 1.93
N GLN A 602 15.70 -11.86 2.31
CA GLN A 602 16.19 -10.86 3.27
C GLN A 602 15.97 -9.41 2.79
N ASN A 603 15.84 -9.19 1.48
CA ASN A 603 15.65 -7.88 0.86
C ASN A 603 14.18 -7.54 0.53
N GLY A 604 13.22 -8.33 1.02
CA GLY A 604 11.78 -8.04 0.94
C GLY A 604 11.05 -8.71 -0.22
N GLY A 605 11.59 -9.83 -0.70
CA GLY A 605 11.00 -10.64 -1.77
C GLY A 605 10.14 -11.82 -1.28
N PHE A 606 10.00 -12.05 0.03
CA PHE A 606 9.39 -13.27 0.56
C PHE A 606 7.90 -13.37 0.17
N GLY A 607 7.12 -12.30 0.32
CA GLY A 607 5.70 -12.27 -0.03
C GLY A 607 5.44 -12.33 -1.53
N VAL A 608 6.29 -11.71 -2.35
CA VAL A 608 6.19 -11.82 -3.83
C VAL A 608 6.46 -13.25 -4.29
N TYR A 609 7.44 -13.90 -3.67
CA TYR A 609 7.78 -15.28 -3.96
C TYR A 609 6.64 -16.23 -3.56
N ALA A 610 6.12 -16.09 -2.33
CA ALA A 610 4.93 -16.82 -1.89
C ALA A 610 3.75 -16.64 -2.85
N TYR A 611 3.44 -15.40 -3.23
CA TYR A 611 2.37 -15.12 -4.20
C TYR A 611 2.57 -15.84 -5.54
N LYS A 612 3.78 -15.83 -6.10
CA LYS A 612 4.07 -16.48 -7.38
C LYS A 612 3.87 -17.99 -7.34
N ASP A 613 4.20 -18.64 -6.23
CA ASP A 613 3.95 -20.08 -6.05
C ASP A 613 2.44 -20.35 -6.15
N PHE A 614 1.64 -19.57 -5.41
CA PHE A 614 0.18 -19.73 -5.37
C PHE A 614 -0.53 -19.33 -6.66
N GLN A 615 0.05 -18.43 -7.46
CA GLN A 615 -0.52 -18.05 -8.76
C GLN A 615 -0.61 -19.24 -9.74
N SER A 616 0.26 -20.24 -9.58
CA SER A 616 0.19 -21.48 -10.37
C SER A 616 -0.98 -22.39 -9.98
N TYR A 617 -1.47 -22.27 -8.74
CA TYR A 617 -2.58 -23.05 -8.20
C TYR A 617 -3.91 -22.35 -8.38
N TYR A 618 -3.92 -21.01 -8.29
CA TYR A 618 -5.10 -20.18 -8.52
C TYR A 618 -4.72 -18.90 -9.30
N PRO A 619 -4.88 -18.89 -10.64
CA PRO A 619 -4.50 -17.75 -11.48
C PRO A 619 -5.26 -16.45 -11.19
N GLY A 620 -6.46 -16.55 -10.59
CA GLY A 620 -7.30 -15.41 -10.19
C GLY A 620 -6.85 -14.73 -8.89
N LEU A 621 -5.89 -15.31 -8.16
CA LEU A 621 -5.44 -14.78 -6.88
C LEU A 621 -4.82 -13.38 -7.05
N LYS A 622 -5.30 -12.41 -6.28
CA LYS A 622 -4.74 -11.04 -6.28
C LYS A 622 -3.60 -10.89 -5.28
N TYR A 623 -2.54 -10.18 -5.68
CA TYR A 623 -1.41 -9.86 -4.80
C TYR A 623 -1.59 -8.56 -4.01
N PHE A 624 -1.49 -8.66 -2.69
CA PHE A 624 -1.46 -7.52 -1.77
C PHE A 624 -0.12 -7.46 -1.03
N GLY A 625 0.84 -6.73 -1.60
CA GLY A 625 2.16 -6.57 -0.96
C GLY A 625 2.11 -5.73 0.31
N SER A 626 3.17 -5.86 1.14
CA SER A 626 3.29 -5.22 2.45
C SER A 626 2.98 -3.72 2.48
N ARG A 627 3.32 -2.95 1.43
CA ARG A 627 2.98 -1.52 1.33
C ARG A 627 1.47 -1.26 1.29
N LYS A 628 0.72 -2.09 0.55
CA LYS A 628 -0.74 -1.98 0.44
C LYS A 628 -1.40 -2.38 1.76
N LEU A 629 -1.01 -3.52 2.33
CA LEU A 629 -1.52 -4.01 3.62
C LEU A 629 -1.24 -3.03 4.77
N ARG A 630 -0.01 -2.51 4.86
CA ARG A 630 0.36 -1.53 5.89
C ARG A 630 -0.38 -0.20 5.74
N ARG A 631 -0.68 0.22 4.50
CA ARG A 631 -1.51 1.39 4.22
C ARG A 631 -2.95 1.15 4.65
N PHE A 632 -3.51 -0.01 4.33
CA PHE A 632 -4.85 -0.43 4.76
C PHE A 632 -4.97 -0.44 6.29
N LYS A 633 -4.08 -1.14 6.98
CA LYS A 633 -4.07 -1.23 8.44
C LYS A 633 -3.89 0.14 9.10
N LYS A 634 -3.08 1.02 8.50
CA LYS A 634 -2.96 2.41 8.95
C LYS A 634 -4.29 3.13 8.87
N GLN A 635 -5.03 3.01 7.77
CA GLN A 635 -6.34 3.64 7.62
C GLN A 635 -7.33 3.11 8.66
N TRP A 636 -7.33 1.80 8.91
CA TRP A 636 -8.19 1.18 9.93
C TRP A 636 -7.87 1.70 11.33
N ILE A 637 -6.60 1.66 11.77
CA ILE A 637 -6.18 2.21 13.07
C ILE A 637 -6.58 3.68 13.20
N MET A 638 -6.41 4.46 12.15
CA MET A 638 -6.77 5.88 12.15
C MET A 638 -8.29 6.11 12.27
N LYS A 639 -9.12 5.21 11.75
CA LYS A 639 -10.56 5.23 11.93
C LYS A 639 -10.93 4.90 13.38
N GLU A 640 -10.48 3.75 13.88
CA GLU A 640 -10.79 3.26 15.23
C GLU A 640 -10.30 4.20 16.34
N THR A 641 -9.24 4.96 16.06
CA THR A 641 -8.64 5.88 17.05
C THR A 641 -9.05 7.33 16.84
N ASN A 642 -10.05 7.63 16.01
CA ASN A 642 -10.50 8.99 15.69
C ASN A 642 -9.35 9.92 15.25
N GLY A 643 -8.43 9.42 14.42
CA GLY A 643 -7.38 10.23 13.82
C GLY A 643 -6.08 10.36 14.63
N ARG A 644 -5.87 9.56 15.68
CA ARG A 644 -4.63 9.58 16.50
C ARG A 644 -3.42 9.01 15.74
N THR A 645 -2.75 9.86 14.98
CA THR A 645 -1.58 9.54 14.14
C THR A 645 -0.40 8.92 14.91
N TYR A 646 -0.23 9.27 16.19
CA TYR A 646 0.83 8.72 17.03
C TYR A 646 0.60 7.22 17.34
N LEU A 647 -0.66 6.79 17.52
CA LEU A 647 -0.99 5.37 17.75
C LEU A 647 -0.74 4.55 16.49
N ALA A 648 -1.13 5.06 15.32
CA ALA A 648 -0.81 4.45 14.04
C ALA A 648 0.70 4.40 13.78
N ALA A 649 1.45 5.45 14.14
CA ALA A 649 2.91 5.49 14.03
C ALA A 649 3.61 4.51 14.99
N LYS A 650 3.10 4.37 16.22
CA LYS A 650 3.58 3.42 17.23
C LYS A 650 3.32 1.98 16.81
N LEU A 651 2.08 1.65 16.46
CA LEU A 651 1.66 0.31 16.03
C LEU A 651 2.33 -0.13 14.71
N LEU A 652 2.48 0.81 13.76
CA LEU A 652 3.13 0.55 12.47
C LEU A 652 4.58 1.01 12.44
N GLN A 653 5.22 1.24 13.59
CA GLN A 653 6.67 1.44 13.73
C GLN A 653 7.29 2.43 12.71
N HIS A 654 6.60 3.55 12.46
CA HIS A 654 7.07 4.66 11.63
C HIS A 654 7.48 5.82 12.53
N THR A 655 8.38 6.70 12.06
CA THR A 655 8.50 8.03 12.66
C THR A 655 7.22 8.81 12.35
N GLU A 656 6.75 9.64 13.29
CA GLU A 656 5.53 10.45 13.14
C GLU A 656 5.50 11.24 11.82
N SER A 657 6.67 11.70 11.37
CA SER A 657 6.90 12.38 10.09
C SER A 657 6.52 11.57 8.83
N ILE A 658 6.54 10.24 8.89
CA ILE A 658 6.15 9.33 7.79
C ILE A 658 4.66 8.96 7.90
N SER A 659 4.10 8.94 9.12
CA SER A 659 2.65 8.77 9.32
C SER A 659 1.85 9.97 8.80
N GLN A 660 2.43 11.16 8.75
CA GLN A 660 1.76 12.35 8.19
C GLN A 660 1.72 12.38 6.65
N SER A 661 2.49 11.54 5.94
CA SER A 661 2.70 11.70 4.48
C SER A 661 1.79 10.88 3.56
N ASN A 662 0.97 9.98 4.11
CA ASN A 662 0.11 9.06 3.34
C ASN A 662 -1.27 8.99 4.00
N TYR A 663 -2.20 9.84 3.58
CA TYR A 663 -3.63 9.76 3.91
C TYR A 663 -4.38 9.33 2.64
N PRO A 664 -5.10 8.21 2.66
CA PRO A 664 -6.04 7.88 1.58
C PRO A 664 -7.49 7.90 2.08
N ALA A 665 -8.43 7.89 1.12
CA ALA A 665 -9.87 7.88 1.34
C ALA A 665 -10.34 6.80 2.34
N GLN A 666 -11.51 7.08 2.94
CA GLN A 666 -12.15 6.25 3.97
C GLN A 666 -12.27 4.78 3.53
N PRO A 667 -11.83 3.82 4.36
CA PRO A 667 -12.20 2.41 4.23
C PRO A 667 -13.55 2.13 4.91
N LYS A 668 -14.36 1.26 4.30
CA LYS A 668 -15.43 0.52 4.98
C LYS A 668 -14.80 -0.61 5.82
N ASP A 669 -15.41 -0.96 6.95
CA ASP A 669 -14.87 -1.80 8.05
C ASP A 669 -14.58 -3.29 7.73
N GLU A 670 -14.45 -3.70 6.46
CA GLU A 670 -14.84 -5.05 6.09
C GLU A 670 -13.73 -6.13 6.11
N SER A 671 -12.44 -5.88 5.84
CA SER A 671 -11.48 -7.01 5.68
C SER A 671 -11.05 -7.71 6.97
N GLN A 672 -10.84 -6.97 8.07
CA GLN A 672 -10.54 -7.59 9.37
C GLN A 672 -11.79 -8.25 9.96
N LYS A 673 -12.97 -7.70 9.67
CA LYS A 673 -14.25 -8.37 9.91
C LYS A 673 -14.34 -9.63 9.05
N MET A 674 -13.95 -9.66 7.78
CA MET A 674 -14.02 -10.85 6.91
C MET A 674 -13.15 -12.03 7.38
N MET A 675 -11.91 -11.79 7.85
CA MET A 675 -11.11 -12.87 8.44
C MET A 675 -11.68 -13.35 9.79
N ALA A 676 -12.16 -12.44 10.64
CA ALA A 676 -12.87 -12.82 11.87
C ALA A 676 -14.18 -13.58 11.57
N ASN A 677 -14.90 -13.15 10.52
CA ASN A 677 -16.11 -13.76 10.00
C ASN A 677 -15.83 -15.16 9.49
N TYR A 678 -14.67 -15.44 8.88
CA TYR A 678 -14.31 -16.79 8.44
C TYR A 678 -14.16 -17.77 9.62
N PHE A 679 -13.50 -17.35 10.71
CA PHE A 679 -13.42 -18.13 11.95
C PHE A 679 -14.79 -18.35 12.60
N ASP A 680 -15.67 -17.36 12.52
CA ASP A 680 -17.04 -17.43 13.03
C ASP A 680 -18.01 -18.22 12.13
N TYR A 681 -17.76 -18.25 10.81
CA TYR A 681 -18.55 -18.83 9.72
C TYR A 681 -18.50 -20.37 9.65
N GLN A 682 -17.42 -20.98 10.14
CA GLN A 682 -17.24 -22.43 10.19
C GLN A 682 -18.02 -23.10 11.34
N HIS A 683 -18.26 -22.41 12.46
CA HIS A 683 -18.77 -23.04 13.70
C HIS A 683 -20.27 -22.86 13.97
N SER A 684 -20.92 -21.82 13.42
CA SER A 684 -22.25 -21.35 13.88
C SER A 684 -23.46 -21.73 12.99
N LEU A 685 -23.21 -22.13 11.73
CA LEU A 685 -24.27 -22.43 10.75
C LEU A 685 -24.21 -23.92 10.35
N THR A 686 -24.99 -24.76 11.04
CA THR A 686 -25.20 -26.19 10.72
C THR A 686 -26.70 -26.47 10.61
N MET A 687 -27.10 -27.32 9.67
CA MET A 687 -28.50 -27.65 9.34
C MET A 687 -29.07 -28.84 10.14
N GLU A 688 -28.33 -29.36 11.12
CA GLU A 688 -28.70 -30.56 11.87
C GLU A 688 -29.01 -30.21 13.34
N ILE A 689 -30.27 -29.88 13.64
CA ILE A 689 -30.77 -29.69 15.00
C ILE A 689 -32.21 -30.23 15.11
N ASP A 690 -32.50 -30.95 16.19
CA ASP A 690 -33.81 -31.47 16.58
C ASP A 690 -34.65 -30.36 17.26
N ASP A 691 -35.98 -30.32 17.05
CA ASP A 691 -36.88 -29.24 17.50
C ASP A 691 -36.88 -29.00 19.03
N ARG A 692 -36.34 -29.96 19.80
CA ARG A 692 -36.22 -29.92 21.27
C ARG A 692 -35.13 -28.96 21.79
N GLU A 693 -34.39 -28.30 20.91
CA GLU A 693 -33.18 -27.51 21.22
C GLU A 693 -33.35 -25.98 21.09
N MET A 694 -34.58 -25.47 21.00
CA MET A 694 -34.84 -24.04 20.83
C MET A 694 -34.67 -23.21 22.12
N ILE A 695 -34.03 -22.05 22.03
CA ILE A 695 -33.85 -21.07 23.11
C ILE A 695 -34.39 -19.68 22.71
N GLY A 696 -34.45 -18.72 23.65
CA GLY A 696 -34.98 -17.37 23.41
C GLY A 696 -34.15 -16.52 22.43
N SER A 697 -32.87 -16.86 22.24
CA SER A 697 -31.94 -16.16 21.33
C SER A 697 -31.64 -16.91 20.03
N GLY A 698 -32.14 -18.14 19.85
CA GLY A 698 -31.82 -19.02 18.71
C GLY A 698 -32.03 -20.50 19.06
N ALA A 699 -31.10 -21.37 18.68
CA ALA A 699 -31.08 -22.80 19.05
C ALA A 699 -29.76 -23.21 19.75
N CYS A 700 -29.75 -24.34 20.45
CA CYS A 700 -28.61 -24.79 21.25
C CYS A 700 -28.41 -26.31 21.25
N LYS A 701 -27.23 -26.77 20.82
CA LYS A 701 -26.85 -28.19 20.76
C LYS A 701 -26.52 -28.84 22.10
N SER A 702 -26.25 -28.06 23.14
CA SER A 702 -25.95 -28.59 24.48
C SER A 702 -26.43 -27.61 25.56
N HIS A 703 -27.71 -27.71 25.91
CA HIS A 703 -28.33 -26.82 26.88
C HIS A 703 -27.68 -26.97 28.26
N ASN A 704 -27.53 -25.86 28.98
CA ASN A 704 -26.87 -25.78 30.30
C ASN A 704 -25.39 -26.22 30.34
N GLN A 705 -24.72 -26.32 29.19
CA GLN A 705 -23.29 -26.54 29.08
C GLN A 705 -22.64 -25.37 28.32
N PRO A 706 -22.58 -24.16 28.93
CA PRO A 706 -21.99 -23.01 28.26
C PRO A 706 -20.50 -23.25 28.05
N GLU A 707 -20.06 -23.20 26.80
CA GLU A 707 -18.65 -23.25 26.48
C GLU A 707 -18.30 -22.16 25.48
N VAL A 708 -17.24 -21.42 25.81
CA VAL A 708 -16.83 -20.26 25.04
C VAL A 708 -16.37 -20.72 23.65
N GLN A 709 -16.95 -20.15 22.58
CA GLN A 709 -16.59 -20.51 21.21
C GLN A 709 -15.11 -20.26 20.90
N VAL A 710 -14.56 -19.23 21.53
CA VAL A 710 -13.15 -18.87 21.50
C VAL A 710 -12.77 -18.67 22.95
N GLU A 711 -11.63 -19.17 23.41
CA GLU A 711 -11.13 -19.15 24.81
C GLU A 711 -11.26 -17.78 25.55
N ASN A 712 -11.55 -16.74 24.77
CA ASN A 712 -11.33 -15.33 25.01
C ASN A 712 -12.46 -14.43 24.44
N ALA A 713 -13.68 -14.95 24.28
CA ALA A 713 -14.81 -14.16 23.77
C ALA A 713 -15.06 -12.90 24.62
N PRO A 714 -15.49 -11.77 24.00
CA PRO A 714 -15.71 -10.50 24.72
C PRO A 714 -16.75 -10.66 25.84
N ILE A 715 -17.64 -11.63 25.69
CA ILE A 715 -18.68 -11.96 26.64
C ILE A 715 -18.62 -13.46 26.91
N LYS A 716 -18.52 -13.84 28.19
CA LYS A 716 -18.57 -15.25 28.60
C LYS A 716 -20.02 -15.76 28.44
N PRO A 717 -20.23 -16.90 27.76
CA PRO A 717 -21.56 -17.49 27.65
C PRO A 717 -22.10 -17.89 29.02
N ASP A 718 -23.35 -17.52 29.27
CA ASP A 718 -24.14 -17.89 30.42
C ASP A 718 -25.53 -18.29 29.91
N CYS A 719 -25.94 -19.54 30.13
CA CYS A 719 -27.22 -20.05 29.67
C CYS A 719 -28.42 -19.31 30.28
N ASN A 720 -28.24 -18.61 31.41
CA ASN A 720 -29.27 -17.77 32.02
C ASN A 720 -29.40 -16.42 31.29
N LYS A 721 -28.29 -15.89 30.76
CA LYS A 721 -28.24 -14.63 30.02
C LYS A 721 -28.28 -14.88 28.51
N LYS A 722 -29.49 -14.99 27.94
CA LYS A 722 -29.72 -15.47 26.56
C LYS A 722 -28.93 -14.72 25.46
N MET A 723 -28.59 -13.45 25.67
CA MET A 723 -27.77 -12.66 24.73
C MET A 723 -26.30 -13.11 24.65
N THR A 724 -25.78 -13.67 25.73
CA THR A 724 -24.40 -14.17 25.80
C THR A 724 -24.24 -15.50 25.05
N CYS A 725 -25.34 -16.21 24.78
CA CYS A 725 -25.33 -17.46 24.01
C CYS A 725 -24.74 -17.27 22.61
N LEU A 726 -24.82 -16.06 22.03
CA LEU A 726 -24.23 -15.74 20.71
C LEU A 726 -22.72 -16.01 20.61
N PHE A 727 -22.04 -16.12 21.75
CA PHE A 727 -20.59 -16.36 21.89
C PHE A 727 -20.27 -17.80 22.34
N CYS A 728 -21.28 -18.67 22.42
CA CYS A 728 -21.16 -20.07 22.81
C CYS A 728 -20.86 -20.97 21.61
N LYS A 729 -19.96 -21.96 21.77
CA LYS A 729 -19.68 -22.95 20.71
C LYS A 729 -20.90 -23.80 20.33
N HIS A 730 -21.87 -23.91 21.23
CA HIS A 730 -23.10 -24.70 21.05
C HIS A 730 -24.26 -23.90 20.45
N TYR A 731 -24.11 -22.58 20.30
CA TYR A 731 -25.16 -21.74 19.73
C TYR A 731 -25.31 -21.97 18.23
N ARG A 732 -26.56 -21.95 17.77
CA ARG A 732 -26.92 -22.18 16.38
C ARG A 732 -28.03 -21.22 15.97
N LEU A 733 -28.01 -20.83 14.70
CA LEU A 733 -29.05 -20.02 14.08
C LEU A 733 -29.58 -20.74 12.84
N MET A 734 -30.85 -21.12 12.87
CA MET A 734 -31.48 -21.81 11.73
C MET A 734 -32.08 -20.81 10.73
N PRO A 735 -32.09 -21.13 9.42
CA PRO A 735 -32.63 -20.28 8.36
C PRO A 735 -34.17 -20.28 8.30
N ILE A 736 -34.85 -20.17 9.45
CA ILE A 736 -36.33 -20.15 9.53
C ILE A 736 -36.83 -18.84 10.13
N LYS A 737 -38.07 -18.44 9.76
CA LYS A 737 -38.67 -17.16 10.15
C LYS A 737 -38.67 -16.95 11.67
N GLN A 738 -39.02 -17.97 12.44
CA GLN A 738 -39.13 -17.91 13.90
C GLN A 738 -37.78 -17.59 14.57
N GLU A 739 -36.69 -18.17 14.09
CA GLU A 739 -35.35 -18.00 14.65
C GLU A 739 -34.75 -16.65 14.28
N ILE A 740 -34.95 -16.22 13.04
CA ILE A 740 -34.57 -14.88 12.57
C ILE A 740 -35.31 -13.81 13.38
N HIS A 741 -36.60 -14.04 13.69
CA HIS A 741 -37.41 -13.11 14.47
C HIS A 741 -36.92 -12.98 15.91
N LYS A 742 -36.47 -14.08 16.54
CA LYS A 742 -35.84 -14.05 17.88
C LYS A 742 -34.58 -13.19 17.89
N VAL A 743 -33.68 -13.38 16.93
CA VAL A 743 -32.41 -12.64 16.85
C VAL A 743 -32.65 -11.15 16.56
N LEU A 744 -33.58 -10.82 15.67
CA LEU A 744 -33.96 -9.43 15.39
C LEU A 744 -34.67 -8.78 16.59
N SER A 745 -35.54 -9.51 17.29
CA SER A 745 -36.19 -9.02 18.51
C SER A 745 -35.16 -8.73 19.60
N MET A 746 -34.19 -9.63 19.80
CA MET A 746 -33.05 -9.42 20.70
C MET A 746 -32.28 -8.15 20.34
N LYS A 747 -31.95 -7.96 19.06
CA LYS A 747 -31.24 -6.77 18.58
C LYS A 747 -32.00 -5.48 18.91
N TYR A 748 -33.31 -5.47 18.66
CA TYR A 748 -34.17 -4.32 18.93
C TYR A 748 -34.16 -3.96 20.41
N VAL A 749 -34.41 -4.96 21.26
CA VAL A 749 -34.43 -4.80 22.71
C VAL A 749 -33.09 -4.23 23.23
N ILE A 750 -31.96 -4.81 22.81
CA ILE A 750 -30.62 -4.33 23.18
C ILE A 750 -30.39 -2.89 22.70
N LYS A 751 -30.79 -2.58 21.46
CA LYS A 751 -30.62 -1.24 20.87
C LYS A 751 -31.47 -0.20 21.60
N GLU A 752 -32.74 -0.46 21.88
CA GLU A 752 -33.59 0.48 22.60
C GLU A 752 -33.11 0.69 24.05
N PHE A 753 -32.68 -0.38 24.73
CA PHE A 753 -32.10 -0.25 26.07
C PHE A 753 -30.78 0.52 26.09
N SER A 754 -29.92 0.34 25.07
CA SER A 754 -28.65 1.07 25.01
C SER A 754 -28.82 2.60 24.95
N LYS A 755 -29.94 3.08 24.39
CA LYS A 755 -30.28 4.50 24.35
C LYS A 755 -30.68 5.07 25.72
N LEU A 756 -31.23 4.23 26.59
CA LEU A 756 -31.78 4.66 27.88
C LEU A 756 -30.77 4.49 29.03
N HIS A 757 -29.86 3.51 28.96
CA HIS A 757 -29.07 3.04 30.11
C HIS A 757 -27.60 2.71 29.77
N ALA A 758 -26.96 3.32 28.77
CA ALA A 758 -25.50 3.21 28.62
C ALA A 758 -24.79 3.83 29.84
N TRP A 759 -24.53 3.03 30.88
CA TRP A 759 -23.93 3.44 32.16
C TRP A 759 -22.53 4.05 32.02
N SER A 760 -21.87 3.87 30.87
CA SER A 760 -20.72 4.63 30.41
C SER A 760 -20.42 4.29 28.94
N GLN A 761 -19.61 5.10 28.27
CA GLN A 761 -19.04 4.75 26.96
C GLN A 761 -18.33 3.39 27.01
N THR A 762 -17.62 3.10 28.10
CA THR A 762 -16.92 1.84 28.30
C THR A 762 -17.85 0.62 28.32
N HIS A 763 -19.03 0.73 28.93
CA HIS A 763 -20.02 -0.37 28.93
C HIS A 763 -20.57 -0.63 27.52
N PHE A 764 -20.82 0.44 26.76
CA PHE A 764 -21.28 0.32 25.38
C PHE A 764 -20.23 -0.41 24.52
N ASP A 765 -18.97 0.04 24.60
CA ASP A 765 -17.86 -0.51 23.80
C ASP A 765 -17.52 -1.97 24.17
N THR A 766 -17.69 -2.36 25.44
CA THR A 766 -17.25 -3.68 25.93
C THR A 766 -18.34 -4.75 25.96
N VAL A 767 -19.63 -4.38 25.98
CA VAL A 767 -20.73 -5.33 26.10
C VAL A 767 -21.80 -5.14 25.02
N THR A 768 -22.33 -3.93 24.86
CA THR A 768 -23.46 -3.67 23.94
C THR A 768 -23.06 -3.78 22.46
N GLU A 769 -21.98 -3.10 22.07
CA GLU A 769 -21.50 -3.09 20.69
C GLU A 769 -21.08 -4.49 20.20
N PRO A 770 -20.31 -5.29 20.97
CA PRO A 770 -19.99 -6.67 20.59
C PRO A 770 -21.21 -7.55 20.30
N ILE A 771 -22.31 -7.41 21.06
CA ILE A 771 -23.55 -8.19 20.82
C ILE A 771 -24.24 -7.74 19.53
N LEU A 772 -24.38 -6.44 19.31
CA LEU A 772 -25.04 -5.90 18.12
C LEU A 772 -24.27 -6.26 16.84
N ASP A 773 -22.94 -6.15 16.88
CA ASP A 773 -22.06 -6.57 15.79
C ASP A 773 -22.22 -8.06 15.52
N ARG A 774 -22.22 -8.89 16.57
CA ARG A 774 -22.40 -10.34 16.44
C ARG A 774 -23.71 -10.72 15.77
N ILE A 775 -24.81 -10.03 16.10
CA ILE A 775 -26.12 -10.28 15.48
C ILE A 775 -26.10 -9.94 13.99
N GLU A 776 -25.57 -8.77 13.62
CA GLU A 776 -25.49 -8.38 12.20
C GLU A 776 -24.60 -9.32 11.38
N LEU A 777 -23.52 -9.82 11.99
CA LEU A 777 -22.65 -10.82 11.37
C LEU A 777 -23.40 -12.13 11.10
N LEU A 778 -24.17 -12.63 12.07
CA LEU A 778 -24.97 -13.84 11.90
C LEU A 778 -26.04 -13.69 10.81
N LEU A 779 -26.72 -12.53 10.77
CA LEU A 779 -27.73 -12.24 9.73
C LEU A 779 -27.12 -12.09 8.34
N LYS A 780 -25.94 -11.47 8.22
CA LYS A 780 -25.19 -11.38 6.95
C LYS A 780 -24.78 -12.76 6.47
N ALA A 781 -24.23 -13.59 7.35
CA ALA A 781 -23.84 -14.96 7.04
C ALA A 781 -25.04 -15.83 6.63
N LEU A 782 -26.20 -15.63 7.26
CA LEU A 782 -27.44 -16.32 6.90
C LEU A 782 -27.92 -15.95 5.50
N LYS A 783 -27.90 -14.66 5.14
CA LYS A 783 -28.22 -14.21 3.77
C LYS A 783 -27.28 -14.77 2.72
N THR A 784 -25.99 -14.97 3.06
CA THR A 784 -25.01 -15.53 2.14
C THR A 784 -25.20 -17.03 1.91
N LYS A 785 -25.44 -17.82 2.96
CA LYS A 785 -25.65 -19.28 2.82
C LYS A 785 -27.05 -19.67 2.36
N CYS A 786 -28.07 -18.91 2.77
CA CYS A 786 -29.47 -19.15 2.48
C CYS A 786 -30.12 -17.88 1.91
N PRO A 787 -29.87 -17.53 0.63
CA PRO A 787 -30.36 -16.32 -0.01
C PRO A 787 -31.88 -16.10 0.13
N GLU A 788 -32.66 -17.19 0.22
CA GLU A 788 -34.10 -17.21 0.46
C GLU A 788 -34.52 -16.51 1.77
N THR A 789 -33.63 -16.44 2.75
CA THR A 789 -33.90 -15.75 4.03
C THR A 789 -33.83 -14.22 3.92
N SER A 790 -33.30 -13.69 2.82
CA SER A 790 -33.09 -12.24 2.67
C SER A 790 -34.40 -11.44 2.75
N GLY A 791 -35.45 -11.90 2.06
CA GLY A 791 -36.77 -11.29 2.13
C GLY A 791 -37.38 -11.38 3.53
N ILE A 792 -37.24 -12.55 4.17
CA ILE A 792 -37.74 -12.81 5.53
C ILE A 792 -37.08 -11.85 6.54
N ILE A 793 -35.77 -11.62 6.43
CA ILE A 793 -35.03 -10.70 7.31
C ILE A 793 -35.52 -9.26 7.14
N GLU A 794 -35.71 -8.79 5.91
CA GLU A 794 -36.17 -7.41 5.67
C GLU A 794 -37.61 -7.19 6.13
N ASP A 795 -38.49 -8.17 5.97
CA ASP A 795 -39.87 -8.07 6.45
C ASP A 795 -39.94 -8.11 7.98
N LEU A 796 -39.20 -9.02 8.62
CA LEU A 796 -39.12 -9.09 10.08
C LEU A 796 -38.45 -7.85 10.70
N ARG A 797 -37.49 -7.20 10.02
CA ARG A 797 -36.93 -5.91 10.47
C ARG A 797 -38.03 -4.86 10.59
N LYS A 798 -38.91 -4.76 9.59
CA LYS A 798 -40.06 -3.83 9.63
C LYS A 798 -41.08 -4.22 10.71
N GLU A 799 -41.31 -5.50 10.95
CA GLU A 799 -42.20 -5.97 12.02
C GLU A 799 -41.63 -5.63 13.41
N VAL A 800 -40.35 -5.88 13.62
CA VAL A 800 -39.65 -5.59 14.88
C VAL A 800 -39.55 -4.08 15.15
N ASP A 801 -39.34 -3.25 14.12
CA ASP A 801 -39.36 -1.79 14.25
C ASP A 801 -40.74 -1.26 14.71
N LYS A 802 -41.82 -2.00 14.44
CA LYS A 802 -43.18 -1.73 14.95
C LYS A 802 -43.43 -2.34 16.33
N GLN A 803 -42.39 -2.79 17.02
CA GLN A 803 -42.45 -3.46 18.33
C GLN A 803 -43.18 -4.82 18.31
N ASN A 804 -43.32 -5.47 17.15
CA ASN A 804 -43.79 -6.85 17.11
C ASN A 804 -42.62 -7.79 17.45
N LEU A 805 -42.33 -7.96 18.74
CA LEU A 805 -41.26 -8.82 19.23
C LEU A 805 -41.78 -10.24 19.50
N THR A 806 -40.88 -11.23 19.50
CA THR A 806 -41.22 -12.58 20.01
C THR A 806 -41.62 -12.52 21.49
N SER A 807 -42.50 -13.42 21.94
CA SER A 807 -43.06 -13.43 23.30
C SER A 807 -42.03 -13.32 24.43
N TYR A 808 -40.88 -13.99 24.29
CA TYR A 808 -39.78 -13.88 25.25
C TYR A 808 -39.21 -12.45 25.32
N TRP A 809 -38.84 -11.87 24.17
CA TRP A 809 -38.24 -10.53 24.11
C TRP A 809 -39.24 -9.41 24.39
N GLN A 810 -40.52 -9.63 24.10
CA GLN A 810 -41.60 -8.75 24.56
C GLN A 810 -41.69 -8.74 26.09
N GLY A 811 -41.67 -9.91 26.72
CA GLY A 811 -41.66 -10.02 28.18
C GLY A 811 -40.43 -9.36 28.83
N VAL A 812 -39.25 -9.50 28.21
CA VAL A 812 -38.02 -8.82 28.64
C VAL A 812 -38.14 -7.30 28.50
N HIS A 813 -38.72 -6.83 27.40
CA HIS A 813 -38.95 -5.40 27.16
C HIS A 813 -39.94 -4.80 28.17
N GLU A 814 -40.91 -5.58 28.65
CA GLU A 814 -42.01 -5.11 29.51
C GLU A 814 -41.81 -5.25 31.03
N ARG A 815 -41.12 -6.30 31.53
CA ARG A 815 -41.32 -6.75 32.93
C ARG A 815 -40.13 -6.79 33.89
N ASN A 816 -38.88 -6.90 33.46
CA ASN A 816 -37.73 -6.81 34.37
C ASN A 816 -36.39 -6.94 33.62
N TRP A 817 -35.56 -5.90 33.66
CA TRP A 817 -34.32 -5.80 32.89
C TRP A 817 -33.07 -6.26 33.67
N GLU A 818 -33.10 -6.22 35.02
CA GLU A 818 -31.97 -6.60 35.88
C GLU A 818 -31.59 -8.08 35.77
N ALA A 819 -32.54 -8.95 35.37
CA ALA A 819 -32.30 -10.39 35.22
C ALA A 819 -31.59 -10.77 33.89
N VAL A 820 -31.41 -9.82 32.97
CA VAL A 820 -30.92 -10.08 31.60
C VAL A 820 -29.45 -9.65 31.39
N TRP A 821 -28.94 -8.72 32.20
CA TRP A 821 -27.59 -8.13 32.09
C TRP A 821 -26.56 -8.77 33.01
#